data_AF-A0A7S4UJ02-F1
#
_entry.id   AF-A0A7S4UJ02-F1
#
_cell.length_a   1.000
_cell.length_b   1.000
_cell.length_c   1.000
_cell.angle_alpha   90.00
_cell.angle_beta   90.00
_cell.angle_gamma   90.00
#
_symmetry.space_group_name_H-M   'P 1'
#
loop_
_entity.id
_entity.type
_entity.pdbx_description
1 polymer ?
#
loop_
_entity_poly.entity_id
_entity_poly.type
_entity_poly.pdbx_seq_one_letter_code
_entity_poly.pdbx_strand_id
1 'polypeptide(L)'
;MVLPVGAKRGQETLIRQLTTVVPQGVCPGETHLSVGCGDTHVLLVKVPLEALPGDKLLLSQGQDSSWTCSIVRQRSSDPRRQQLPQDHSDPLEKRITLLVPPRVAPGESKLAVSVGEGARVHLTVPAAAKPGDAIELRQELVGPGKGGLPADAWRCKLVCDKVARGEPREGLGHVSKLRPLHAPPACGDKVCADLFAAVRAAGGVVSSKLVRGSTPPLCIPGILAAEPIQAGEELCRIPNRLHISPDTARELTPELWRAATAQSEVPESRRHEAAQCVFLAQLLHGAEERAAGDGGSPPDATRRCWLSASDAHPDVRTVWERYADGLLNEDFASHPYRLAAASPDTMRESFEPSTEADYFIQMAHDVHTIYQVLTRACPSTISGQWPEFSMFFRARLCILTRVFQASCDSTLVPVVDLFNHASGADYGVSWRWNEHEQAMTATARRAHTAGEELFCSYGPRSNLLLYRTYGFTQSPDTEPAWTCTVWPDYVLAIYDMFLPAGESRVPIVLESKHMEDSLCEVLNQVRRNGRDATEFLRLICARCMWPYEHDPALKPALQALRRARQADPASSAWWSELTQTDRDLALDEFARIKMCEYLCLVAHADAIESIEGNLSESHCLRGTEHLRSILMDALNMLRNKCAFRLRHILQDPVD
;
A
#
# COMPACT_ATOMS: atom_id res chain seq x y z
N MET A 1 26.18 -37.66 26.42
CA MET A 1 26.65 -36.38 25.85
C MET A 1 25.42 -35.53 25.57
N VAL A 2 25.34 -34.33 26.16
CA VAL A 2 24.20 -33.39 25.97
C VAL A 2 24.57 -32.42 24.87
N LEU A 3 23.75 -32.30 23.84
CA LEU A 3 24.07 -31.48 22.65
C LEU A 3 23.60 -30.03 22.82
N PRO A 4 24.43 -29.03 22.49
CA PRO A 4 23.98 -27.67 22.23
C PRO A 4 23.36 -27.56 20.82
N VAL A 5 22.35 -26.71 20.68
CA VAL A 5 21.72 -26.39 19.39
C VAL A 5 22.54 -25.27 18.72
N GLY A 6 23.24 -25.59 17.63
CA GLY A 6 24.15 -24.67 16.92
C GLY A 6 23.93 -24.65 15.40
N ALA A 7 24.21 -23.49 14.79
CA ALA A 7 23.95 -23.15 13.39
C ALA A 7 24.96 -23.74 12.37
N LYS A 8 24.52 -23.97 11.12
CA LYS A 8 25.27 -24.63 10.02
C LYS A 8 26.21 -23.69 9.24
N ARG A 9 27.39 -24.20 8.83
CA ARG A 9 28.20 -23.79 7.65
C ARG A 9 28.85 -25.03 7.00
N GLY A 10 28.98 -25.03 5.67
CA GLY A 10 29.81 -25.95 4.87
C GLY A 10 29.19 -27.33 4.53
N GLN A 11 29.28 -27.76 3.26
CA GLN A 11 29.00 -29.14 2.86
C GLN A 11 30.12 -30.06 3.39
N GLU A 12 29.97 -30.51 4.64
CA GLU A 12 30.84 -31.52 5.23
C GLU A 12 30.35 -32.94 4.91
N THR A 13 31.28 -33.85 4.68
CA THR A 13 30.99 -35.27 4.45
C THR A 13 30.49 -35.90 5.75
N LEU A 14 29.21 -36.29 5.80
CA LEU A 14 28.56 -36.83 6.99
C LEU A 14 29.05 -38.24 7.32
N ILE A 15 29.42 -38.50 8.57
CA ILE A 15 29.88 -39.82 9.03
C ILE A 15 28.69 -40.74 9.34
N ARG A 16 27.62 -40.20 9.94
CA ARG A 16 26.46 -41.00 10.37
C ARG A 16 25.19 -40.16 10.43
N GLN A 17 24.05 -40.78 10.09
CA GLN A 17 22.72 -40.18 10.26
C GLN A 17 21.82 -41.10 11.09
N LEU A 18 21.08 -40.51 12.03
CA LEU A 18 20.05 -41.19 12.81
C LEU A 18 18.75 -40.40 12.70
N THR A 19 17.62 -41.10 12.78
CA THR A 19 16.30 -40.46 12.83
C THR A 19 15.54 -40.92 14.05
N THR A 20 14.79 -40.01 14.65
CA THR A 20 13.81 -40.33 15.70
C THR A 20 12.56 -39.49 15.49
N VAL A 21 11.44 -39.91 16.05
CA VAL A 21 10.16 -39.16 16.00
C VAL A 21 9.94 -38.50 17.34
N VAL A 22 9.46 -37.26 17.34
CA VAL A 22 9.04 -36.55 18.55
C VAL A 22 7.79 -37.25 19.11
N PRO A 23 7.86 -37.93 20.27
CA PRO A 23 6.73 -38.66 20.85
C PRO A 23 5.59 -37.72 21.26
N GLN A 24 4.38 -38.27 21.45
CA GLN A 24 3.33 -37.52 22.15
C GLN A 24 3.72 -37.28 23.62
N GLY A 25 3.35 -36.11 24.15
CA GLY A 25 3.56 -35.75 25.55
C GLY A 25 4.94 -35.18 25.90
N VAL A 26 5.80 -34.91 24.91
CA VAL A 26 7.08 -34.24 25.15
C VAL A 26 6.93 -32.71 25.12
N CYS A 27 7.72 -32.01 25.94
CA CYS A 27 7.81 -30.56 25.99
C CYS A 27 9.02 -30.08 25.19
N PRO A 28 8.83 -29.46 24.01
CA PRO A 28 9.90 -28.82 23.23
C PRO A 28 10.73 -27.86 24.11
N GLY A 29 12.06 -27.95 24.02
CA GLY A 29 12.95 -27.13 24.86
C GLY A 29 13.20 -27.65 26.27
N GLU A 30 12.62 -28.79 26.67
CA GLU A 30 12.82 -29.38 28.01
C GLU A 30 13.10 -30.88 27.94
N THR A 31 12.28 -31.63 27.20
CA THR A 31 12.40 -33.09 27.10
C THR A 31 13.63 -33.51 26.31
N HIS A 32 14.31 -34.57 26.76
CA HIS A 32 15.42 -35.21 26.06
C HIS A 32 15.00 -36.59 25.55
N LEU A 33 15.25 -36.87 24.27
CA LEU A 33 15.00 -38.16 23.63
C LEU A 33 16.27 -39.00 23.63
N SER A 34 16.15 -40.27 23.98
CA SER A 34 17.23 -41.26 23.88
C SER A 34 17.18 -41.93 22.51
N VAL A 35 18.22 -41.72 21.69
CA VAL A 35 18.33 -42.31 20.35
C VAL A 35 19.49 -43.30 20.32
N GLY A 36 19.18 -44.56 19.98
CA GLY A 36 20.18 -45.63 19.92
C GLY A 36 21.14 -45.41 18.76
N CYS A 37 22.44 -45.40 19.05
CA CYS A 37 23.48 -45.20 18.03
C CYS A 37 24.05 -46.52 17.49
N GLY A 38 23.50 -47.69 17.82
CA GLY A 38 24.00 -48.99 17.35
C GLY A 38 25.46 -49.23 17.73
N ASP A 39 25.66 -49.62 18.99
CA ASP A 39 26.86 -50.25 19.62
C ASP A 39 26.91 -49.86 21.12
N THR A 40 25.88 -50.20 21.90
CA THR A 40 25.69 -49.82 23.34
C THR A 40 25.60 -48.32 23.69
N HIS A 41 25.85 -47.42 22.74
CA HIS A 41 25.80 -45.97 22.97
C HIS A 41 24.41 -45.38 22.71
N VAL A 42 23.96 -44.49 23.60
CA VAL A 42 22.70 -43.74 23.49
C VAL A 42 23.01 -42.24 23.38
N LEU A 43 22.43 -41.59 22.36
CA LEU A 43 22.49 -40.15 22.19
C LEU A 43 21.28 -39.51 22.88
N LEU A 44 21.53 -38.55 23.77
CA LEU A 44 20.48 -37.75 24.41
C LEU A 44 20.30 -36.46 23.63
N VAL A 45 19.15 -36.31 22.99
CA VAL A 45 18.81 -35.16 22.15
C VAL A 45 17.72 -34.35 22.81
N LYS A 46 18.01 -33.11 23.16
CA LYS A 46 16.99 -32.17 23.61
C LYS A 46 16.06 -31.83 22.43
N VAL A 47 14.75 -31.97 22.63
CA VAL A 47 13.76 -31.66 21.59
C VAL A 47 13.84 -30.16 21.27
N PRO A 48 14.07 -29.73 20.01
CA PRO A 48 14.10 -28.31 19.66
C PRO A 48 12.78 -27.62 19.98
N LEU A 49 12.81 -26.32 20.28
CA LEU A 49 11.64 -25.55 20.74
C LEU A 49 10.49 -25.55 19.71
N GLU A 50 10.85 -25.64 18.43
CA GLU A 50 9.97 -25.54 17.27
C GLU A 50 9.50 -26.91 16.72
N ALA A 51 9.87 -28.02 17.38
CA ALA A 51 9.44 -29.36 17.00
C ALA A 51 8.07 -29.70 17.62
N LEU A 52 7.17 -30.31 16.84
CA LEU A 52 5.85 -30.75 17.30
C LEU A 52 5.82 -32.29 17.45
N PRO A 53 4.96 -32.85 18.32
CA PRO A 53 4.72 -34.30 18.35
C PRO A 53 4.39 -34.86 16.95
N GLY A 54 5.12 -35.89 16.54
CA GLY A 54 5.04 -36.49 15.20
C GLY A 54 6.10 -35.99 14.21
N ASP A 55 6.80 -34.88 14.49
CA ASP A 55 7.93 -34.45 13.66
C ASP A 55 9.07 -35.47 13.70
N LYS A 56 9.80 -35.63 12.59
CA LYS A 56 11.03 -36.44 12.56
C LYS A 56 12.22 -35.55 12.86
N LEU A 57 13.04 -35.93 13.82
CA LEU A 57 14.34 -35.32 14.06
C LEU A 57 15.41 -36.10 13.29
N LEU A 58 16.10 -35.43 12.37
CA LEU A 58 17.27 -35.94 11.67
C LEU A 58 18.53 -35.47 12.38
N LEU A 59 19.28 -36.44 12.91
CA LEU A 59 20.52 -36.23 13.65
C LEU A 59 21.67 -36.60 12.74
N SER A 60 22.58 -35.66 12.49
CA SER A 60 23.71 -35.84 11.59
C SER A 60 25.01 -35.64 12.33
N GLN A 61 25.92 -36.62 12.27
CA GLN A 61 27.23 -36.56 12.88
C GLN A 61 28.26 -35.97 11.90
N GLY A 62 28.89 -34.86 12.30
CA GLY A 62 29.99 -34.22 11.60
C GLY A 62 31.31 -34.99 11.76
N GLN A 63 32.35 -34.57 11.03
CA GLN A 63 33.66 -35.24 11.05
C GLN A 63 34.37 -35.12 12.41
N ASP A 64 34.11 -34.03 13.12
CA ASP A 64 34.59 -33.77 14.48
C ASP A 64 33.83 -34.55 15.56
N SER A 65 32.97 -35.49 15.16
CA SER A 65 32.04 -36.21 16.03
C SER A 65 30.97 -35.35 16.71
N SER A 66 30.81 -34.08 16.32
CA SER A 66 29.68 -33.26 16.75
C SER A 66 28.39 -33.73 16.10
N TRP A 67 27.26 -33.52 16.78
CA TRP A 67 25.95 -33.88 16.24
C TRP A 67 25.11 -32.62 16.03
N THR A 68 24.47 -32.55 14.87
CA THR A 68 23.47 -31.54 14.55
C THR A 68 22.08 -32.18 14.49
N CYS A 69 21.07 -31.48 14.98
CA CYS A 69 19.67 -31.90 14.92
C CYS A 69 18.90 -30.98 13.96
N SER A 70 18.14 -31.56 13.04
CA SER A 70 17.25 -30.82 12.14
C SER A 70 15.88 -31.45 12.10
N ILE A 71 14.83 -30.63 12.05
CA ILE A 71 13.45 -31.10 12.00
C ILE A 71 13.07 -31.37 10.55
N VAL A 72 12.65 -32.60 10.28
CA VAL A 72 12.05 -33.03 9.03
C VAL A 72 10.56 -33.19 9.29
N ARG A 73 9.79 -32.11 9.05
CA ARG A 73 8.33 -32.21 9.09
C ARG A 73 7.90 -33.07 7.91
N GLN A 74 7.33 -34.24 8.19
CA GLN A 74 6.49 -34.87 7.18
C GLN A 74 5.37 -33.87 6.93
N ARG A 75 5.31 -33.30 5.71
CA ARG A 75 4.17 -32.50 5.27
C ARG A 75 2.94 -33.32 5.65
N SER A 76 2.17 -32.85 6.64
CA SER A 76 1.02 -33.60 7.09
C SER A 76 0.14 -33.79 5.86
N SER A 77 -0.16 -35.06 5.56
CA SER A 77 -1.28 -35.39 4.72
C SER A 77 -2.51 -34.87 5.45
N ASP A 78 -2.86 -33.62 5.23
CA ASP A 78 -4.06 -33.00 5.77
C ASP A 78 -5.26 -33.87 5.37
N PRO A 79 -5.99 -34.49 6.33
CA PRO A 79 -7.14 -35.31 6.02
C PRO A 79 -8.26 -34.52 5.32
N ARG A 80 -8.25 -33.18 5.35
CA ARG A 80 -9.19 -32.36 4.57
C ARG A 80 -8.85 -32.24 3.08
N ARG A 81 -7.67 -32.71 2.65
CA ARG A 81 -7.29 -32.75 1.24
C ARG A 81 -7.93 -33.90 0.46
N GLN A 82 -8.67 -34.81 1.11
CA GLN A 82 -9.40 -35.91 0.46
C GLN A 82 -10.76 -35.53 -0.16
N GLN A 83 -11.16 -34.26 -0.13
CA GLN A 83 -12.41 -33.80 -0.77
C GLN A 83 -12.21 -32.84 -1.95
N LEU A 84 -10.98 -32.58 -2.37
CA LEU A 84 -10.73 -32.17 -3.76
C LEU A 84 -10.68 -33.45 -4.61
N PRO A 85 -11.23 -33.45 -5.84
CA PRO A 85 -11.12 -34.61 -6.72
C PRO A 85 -9.65 -35.02 -6.76
N GLN A 86 -9.35 -36.27 -6.41
CA GLN A 86 -8.02 -36.82 -6.62
C GLN A 86 -7.75 -36.66 -8.11
N ASP A 87 -6.91 -35.67 -8.42
CA ASP A 87 -6.31 -35.55 -9.73
C ASP A 87 -5.64 -36.90 -9.95
N HIS A 88 -6.16 -37.68 -10.90
CA HIS A 88 -5.60 -38.96 -11.33
C HIS A 88 -4.28 -38.69 -12.07
N SER A 89 -3.36 -37.96 -11.44
CA SER A 89 -2.02 -37.75 -11.95
C SER A 89 -1.34 -39.10 -11.94
N ASP A 90 -1.22 -39.66 -13.13
CA ASP A 90 -0.52 -40.90 -13.44
C ASP A 90 0.80 -40.93 -12.65
N PRO A 91 1.07 -41.93 -11.79
CA PRO A 91 2.16 -41.93 -10.79
C PRO A 91 3.59 -41.90 -11.36
N LEU A 92 3.76 -41.57 -12.64
CA LEU A 92 5.04 -41.57 -13.35
C LEU A 92 5.38 -40.24 -14.06
N GLU A 93 4.49 -39.24 -14.10
CA GLU A 93 4.79 -37.96 -14.78
C GLU A 93 5.77 -37.10 -13.94
N LYS A 94 7.02 -36.96 -14.40
CA LYS A 94 7.97 -36.00 -13.79
C LYS A 94 7.58 -34.58 -14.23
N ARG A 95 7.31 -33.72 -13.24
CA ARG A 95 6.98 -32.30 -13.45
C ARG A 95 8.00 -31.40 -12.77
N ILE A 96 8.51 -30.42 -13.51
CA ILE A 96 9.41 -29.39 -13.00
C ILE A 96 8.80 -28.02 -13.35
N THR A 97 8.68 -27.15 -12.35
CA THR A 97 8.24 -25.77 -12.54
C THR A 97 9.41 -24.83 -12.29
N LEU A 98 9.65 -23.89 -13.20
CA LEU A 98 10.63 -22.83 -13.07
C LEU A 98 10.00 -21.48 -13.44
N LEU A 99 10.58 -20.38 -13.01
CA LEU A 99 10.17 -19.04 -13.45
C LEU A 99 11.08 -18.55 -14.57
N VAL A 100 10.52 -17.71 -15.43
CA VAL A 100 11.27 -16.94 -16.41
C VAL A 100 12.16 -15.93 -15.66
N PRO A 101 13.51 -15.98 -15.81
CA PRO A 101 14.39 -15.08 -15.08
C PRO A 101 14.30 -13.61 -15.54
N PRO A 102 14.75 -12.64 -14.73
CA PRO A 102 14.66 -11.19 -15.01
C PRO A 102 15.30 -10.68 -16.30
N ARG A 103 16.35 -11.35 -16.81
CA ARG A 103 17.22 -10.84 -17.89
C ARG A 103 17.17 -11.69 -19.17
N VAL A 104 16.19 -12.56 -19.31
CA VAL A 104 16.06 -13.37 -20.52
C VAL A 104 15.33 -12.61 -21.60
N ALA A 105 15.81 -12.70 -22.83
CA ALA A 105 15.10 -12.29 -24.03
C ALA A 105 14.15 -13.43 -24.46
N PRO A 106 12.83 -13.27 -24.33
CA PRO A 106 11.85 -14.29 -24.76
C PRO A 106 12.03 -14.63 -26.25
N GLY A 107 12.02 -15.91 -26.60
CA GLY A 107 12.23 -16.42 -27.96
C GLY A 107 13.71 -16.64 -28.33
N GLU A 108 14.65 -16.03 -27.61
CA GLU A 108 16.09 -16.09 -27.95
C GLU A 108 16.91 -16.81 -26.88
N SER A 109 16.65 -16.52 -25.61
CA SER A 109 17.43 -17.03 -24.49
C SER A 109 17.20 -18.52 -24.27
N LYS A 110 18.28 -19.25 -23.96
CA LYS A 110 18.25 -20.68 -23.62
C LYS A 110 18.51 -20.89 -22.13
N LEU A 111 17.58 -21.53 -21.44
CA LEU A 111 17.70 -21.94 -20.05
C LEU A 111 18.21 -23.38 -19.97
N ALA A 112 19.20 -23.63 -19.11
CA ALA A 112 19.64 -24.98 -18.77
C ALA A 112 18.96 -25.42 -17.47
N VAL A 113 17.97 -26.31 -17.56
CA VAL A 113 17.18 -26.78 -16.42
C VAL A 113 17.70 -28.15 -15.98
N SER A 114 18.10 -28.26 -14.71
CA SER A 114 18.47 -29.55 -14.13
C SER A 114 17.23 -30.41 -13.93
N VAL A 115 17.22 -31.63 -14.48
CA VAL A 115 16.09 -32.57 -14.38
C VAL A 115 16.36 -33.75 -13.46
N GLY A 116 17.45 -33.69 -12.68
CA GLY A 116 17.94 -34.77 -11.82
C GLY A 116 19.08 -35.58 -12.46
N GLU A 117 19.80 -36.36 -11.65
CA GLU A 117 20.87 -37.28 -12.10
C GLU A 117 21.98 -36.64 -12.95
N GLY A 118 22.19 -35.33 -12.82
CA GLY A 118 23.15 -34.56 -13.63
C GLY A 118 22.67 -34.24 -15.05
N ALA A 119 21.48 -34.70 -15.45
CA ALA A 119 20.88 -34.37 -16.73
C ALA A 119 20.38 -32.93 -16.76
N ARG A 120 20.52 -32.29 -17.93
CA ARG A 120 20.07 -30.93 -18.19
C ARG A 120 19.22 -30.89 -19.45
N VAL A 121 18.10 -30.17 -19.37
CA VAL A 121 17.27 -29.83 -20.53
C VAL A 121 17.57 -28.40 -20.92
N HIS A 122 17.87 -28.18 -22.20
CA HIS A 122 18.01 -26.84 -22.77
C HIS A 122 16.66 -26.39 -23.33
N LEU A 123 16.09 -25.37 -22.71
CA LEU A 123 14.80 -24.80 -23.09
C LEU A 123 15.03 -23.41 -23.69
N THR A 124 14.56 -23.18 -24.92
CA THR A 124 14.39 -21.80 -25.41
C THR A 124 13.19 -21.18 -24.71
N VAL A 125 13.38 -20.03 -24.06
CA VAL A 125 12.28 -19.31 -23.39
C VAL A 125 11.20 -18.98 -24.44
N PRO A 126 9.92 -19.31 -24.22
CA PRO A 126 8.87 -19.02 -25.19
C PRO A 126 8.79 -17.52 -25.50
N ALA A 127 8.56 -17.15 -26.76
CA ALA A 127 8.51 -15.74 -27.19
C ALA A 127 7.41 -14.91 -26.48
N ALA A 128 6.34 -15.56 -26.03
CA ALA A 128 5.25 -14.91 -25.29
C ALA A 128 5.51 -14.83 -23.77
N ALA A 129 6.60 -15.41 -23.28
CA ALA A 129 6.92 -15.45 -21.86
C ALA A 129 7.40 -14.08 -21.38
N LYS A 130 7.08 -13.75 -20.14
CA LYS A 130 7.52 -12.53 -19.46
C LYS A 130 8.30 -12.93 -18.20
N PRO A 131 9.22 -12.09 -17.69
CA PRO A 131 9.88 -12.34 -16.40
C PRO A 131 8.85 -12.71 -15.33
N GLY A 132 9.14 -13.73 -14.53
CA GLY A 132 8.25 -14.24 -13.48
C GLY A 132 7.10 -15.15 -13.94
N ASP A 133 6.85 -15.36 -15.25
CA ASP A 133 5.89 -16.39 -15.67
C ASP A 133 6.39 -17.78 -15.28
N ALA A 134 5.46 -18.70 -14.97
CA ALA A 134 5.80 -20.09 -14.71
C ALA A 134 5.95 -20.88 -16.00
N ILE A 135 6.99 -21.69 -16.09
CA ILE A 135 7.18 -22.69 -17.14
C ILE A 135 7.09 -24.07 -16.49
N GLU A 136 6.18 -24.89 -16.98
CA GLU A 136 6.06 -26.29 -16.61
C GLU A 136 6.75 -27.18 -17.64
N LEU A 137 7.73 -27.95 -17.20
CA LEU A 137 8.32 -29.05 -17.95
C LEU A 137 7.70 -30.36 -17.47
N ARG A 138 7.16 -31.12 -18.43
CA ARG A 138 6.57 -32.45 -18.20
C ARG A 138 7.32 -33.49 -19.02
N GLN A 139 7.81 -34.52 -18.37
CA GLN A 139 8.41 -35.66 -19.08
C GLN A 139 7.27 -36.56 -19.57
N GLU A 140 7.12 -36.69 -20.89
CA GLU A 140 6.14 -37.62 -21.43
C GLU A 140 6.68 -39.03 -21.45
N LEU A 141 5.99 -39.92 -20.76
CA LEU A 141 6.20 -41.36 -20.92
C LEU A 141 5.47 -41.79 -22.17
N VAL A 142 6.13 -41.64 -23.32
CA VAL A 142 5.61 -42.16 -24.57
C VAL A 142 5.62 -43.68 -24.45
N GLY A 143 4.43 -44.27 -24.26
CA GLY A 143 4.26 -45.72 -24.35
C GLY A 143 4.81 -46.23 -25.69
N PRO A 144 5.49 -47.38 -25.71
CA PRO A 144 6.15 -47.88 -26.92
C PRO A 144 5.10 -48.11 -28.03
N GLY A 145 4.98 -47.17 -28.98
CA GLY A 145 4.12 -47.36 -30.16
C GLY A 145 3.34 -46.14 -30.68
N LYS A 146 3.35 -44.97 -30.04
CA LYS A 146 2.62 -43.79 -30.55
C LYS A 146 3.51 -42.53 -30.66
N GLY A 147 4.06 -42.32 -31.85
CA GLY A 147 4.74 -41.07 -32.25
C GLY A 147 6.23 -41.08 -31.93
N GLY A 148 7.08 -40.96 -32.96
CA GLY A 148 8.53 -41.12 -32.91
C GLY A 148 9.33 -40.04 -32.14
N LEU A 149 8.79 -39.51 -31.04
CA LEU A 149 9.58 -38.73 -30.08
C LEU A 149 10.38 -39.71 -29.19
N PRO A 150 11.63 -39.37 -28.84
CA PRO A 150 12.41 -40.20 -27.93
C PRO A 150 11.71 -40.31 -26.57
N ALA A 151 11.88 -41.46 -25.90
CA ALA A 151 11.21 -41.81 -24.63
C ALA A 151 11.48 -40.83 -23.46
N ASP A 152 12.40 -39.87 -23.66
CA ASP A 152 12.80 -38.84 -22.70
C ASP A 152 12.46 -37.41 -23.15
N ALA A 153 11.52 -37.26 -24.08
CA ALA A 153 11.10 -35.94 -24.55
C ALA A 153 10.38 -35.16 -23.43
N TRP A 154 10.90 -33.96 -23.14
CA TRP A 154 10.26 -33.00 -22.25
C TRP A 154 9.34 -32.08 -23.05
N ARG A 155 8.07 -31.97 -22.64
CA ARG A 155 7.16 -30.94 -23.14
C ARG A 155 7.21 -29.73 -22.22
N CYS A 156 7.33 -28.57 -22.84
CA CYS A 156 7.27 -27.28 -22.17
C CYS A 156 5.89 -26.66 -22.34
N LYS A 157 5.27 -26.25 -21.24
CA LYS A 157 4.04 -25.48 -21.20
C LYS A 157 4.31 -24.16 -20.47
N LEU A 158 4.12 -23.05 -21.16
CA LEU A 158 4.09 -21.74 -20.51
C LEU A 158 2.77 -21.61 -19.75
N VAL A 159 2.86 -21.30 -18.48
CA VAL A 159 1.73 -20.94 -17.61
C VAL A 159 1.86 -19.44 -17.36
N CYS A 160 1.26 -18.67 -18.27
CA CYS A 160 1.10 -17.24 -18.04
C CYS A 160 0.08 -17.04 -16.94
N ASP A 161 0.42 -16.25 -15.93
CA ASP A 161 -0.57 -15.71 -15.02
C ASP A 161 -1.54 -14.88 -15.86
N LYS A 162 -2.77 -15.38 -16.01
CA LYS A 162 -3.86 -14.52 -16.39
C LYS A 162 -4.08 -13.64 -15.18
N VAL A 163 -3.74 -12.37 -15.29
CA VAL A 163 -4.16 -11.37 -14.31
C VAL A 163 -5.66 -11.57 -14.15
N ALA A 164 -6.06 -12.09 -12.99
CA ALA A 164 -7.45 -12.28 -12.68
C ALA A 164 -8.02 -10.88 -12.50
N ARG A 165 -8.41 -10.23 -13.60
CA ARG A 165 -9.21 -9.03 -13.53
C ARG A 165 -10.45 -9.47 -12.78
N GLY A 166 -10.61 -8.95 -11.55
CA GLY A 166 -11.77 -9.28 -10.74
C GLY A 166 -13.03 -9.11 -11.59
N GLU A 167 -13.93 -10.09 -11.54
CA GLU A 167 -15.20 -10.00 -12.27
C GLU A 167 -15.81 -8.62 -12.02
N PRO A 168 -16.33 -7.94 -13.07
CA PRO A 168 -16.94 -6.62 -12.92
C PRO A 168 -17.94 -6.65 -11.77
N ARG A 169 -17.65 -5.95 -10.68
CA ARG A 169 -18.57 -5.90 -9.54
C ARG A 169 -19.79 -5.09 -9.95
N GLU A 170 -20.94 -5.75 -10.04
CA GLU A 170 -22.22 -5.07 -10.21
C GLU A 170 -22.44 -4.07 -9.07
N GLY A 171 -22.79 -2.82 -9.37
CA GLY A 171 -23.20 -1.84 -8.35
C GLY A 171 -22.62 -0.44 -8.49
N LEU A 172 -21.52 -0.24 -9.22
CA LEU A 172 -20.93 1.10 -9.40
C LEU A 172 -21.75 2.03 -10.29
N GLY A 173 -22.73 1.51 -11.04
CA GLY A 173 -23.62 2.30 -11.90
C GLY A 173 -24.49 3.32 -11.14
N HIS A 174 -24.62 3.19 -9.81
CA HIS A 174 -25.24 4.22 -8.98
C HIS A 174 -24.27 5.38 -8.68
N VAL A 175 -22.97 5.12 -8.62
CA VAL A 175 -21.95 6.15 -8.36
C VAL A 175 -21.70 7.01 -9.59
N SER A 176 -21.74 6.44 -10.80
CA SER A 176 -21.68 7.25 -12.04
C SER A 176 -22.84 8.24 -12.16
N LYS A 177 -23.91 8.06 -11.37
CA LYS A 177 -25.08 8.94 -11.29
C LYS A 177 -25.16 9.75 -10.00
N LEU A 178 -24.04 10.07 -9.33
CA LEU A 178 -24.13 10.99 -8.19
C LEU A 178 -24.80 12.28 -8.66
N ARG A 179 -25.90 12.60 -7.98
CA ARG A 179 -26.72 13.76 -8.27
C ARG A 179 -25.86 15.04 -8.14
N PRO A 180 -26.00 16.01 -9.05
CA PRO A 180 -25.49 17.36 -8.81
C PRO A 180 -26.06 17.93 -7.51
N LEU A 181 -25.34 18.87 -6.90
CA LEU A 181 -25.85 19.60 -5.74
C LEU A 181 -27.20 20.27 -6.07
N HIS A 182 -28.11 20.28 -5.10
CA HIS A 182 -29.43 20.90 -5.22
C HIS A 182 -29.36 22.41 -5.45
N ALA A 183 -28.32 23.04 -4.92
CA ALA A 183 -28.02 24.46 -5.07
C ALA A 183 -26.51 24.63 -5.25
N PRO A 184 -26.06 25.67 -5.99
CA PRO A 184 -24.65 26.01 -6.02
C PRO A 184 -24.20 26.35 -4.59
N PRO A 185 -22.99 25.92 -4.19
CA PRO A 185 -22.48 26.26 -2.87
C PRO A 185 -22.21 27.78 -2.77
N ALA A 186 -22.26 28.30 -1.55
CA ALA A 186 -22.04 29.72 -1.29
C ALA A 186 -20.60 30.13 -1.66
N CYS A 187 -20.40 31.41 -2.03
CA CYS A 187 -19.10 31.95 -2.41
C CYS A 187 -17.99 31.59 -1.39
N GLY A 188 -16.94 30.92 -1.87
CA GLY A 188 -15.86 30.38 -1.02
C GLY A 188 -15.20 31.40 -0.10
N ASP A 189 -14.98 32.63 -0.57
CA ASP A 189 -14.36 33.70 0.22
C ASP A 189 -15.22 34.10 1.42
N LYS A 190 -16.53 34.27 1.19
CA LYS A 190 -17.49 34.59 2.24
C LYS A 190 -17.57 33.44 3.25
N VAL A 191 -17.70 32.21 2.77
CA VAL A 191 -17.79 31.02 3.62
C VAL A 191 -16.54 30.87 4.50
N CYS A 192 -15.35 31.11 3.95
CA CYS A 192 -14.10 31.06 4.70
C CYS A 192 -14.02 32.19 5.75
N ALA A 193 -14.42 33.41 5.40
CA ALA A 193 -14.48 34.52 6.34
C ALA A 193 -15.47 34.24 7.50
N ASP A 194 -16.64 33.69 7.20
CA ASP A 194 -17.65 33.27 8.18
C ASP A 194 -17.10 32.17 9.10
N LEU A 195 -16.35 31.20 8.55
CA LEU A 195 -15.66 30.18 9.33
C LEU A 195 -14.61 30.78 10.27
N PHE A 196 -13.77 31.71 9.79
CA PHE A 196 -12.75 32.34 10.63
C PHE A 196 -13.37 33.13 11.78
N ALA A 197 -14.46 33.85 11.51
CA ALA A 197 -15.22 34.54 12.55
C ALA A 197 -15.81 33.57 13.57
N ALA A 198 -16.41 32.46 13.12
CA ALA A 198 -16.97 31.43 13.99
C ALA A 198 -15.89 30.78 14.88
N VAL A 199 -14.72 30.45 14.33
CA VAL A 199 -13.61 29.87 15.11
C VAL A 199 -13.13 30.84 16.19
N ARG A 200 -12.97 32.13 15.88
CA ARG A 200 -12.59 33.15 16.86
C ARG A 200 -13.63 33.29 17.97
N ALA A 201 -14.91 33.32 17.61
CA ALA A 201 -16.01 33.37 18.57
C ALA A 201 -16.02 32.14 19.51
N ALA A 202 -15.68 30.97 18.97
CA ALA A 202 -15.55 29.72 19.72
C ALA A 202 -14.20 29.57 20.45
N GLY A 203 -13.42 30.65 20.63
CA GLY A 203 -12.19 30.67 21.40
C GLY A 203 -10.96 30.06 20.70
N GLY A 204 -11.03 29.82 19.39
CA GLY A 204 -9.86 29.54 18.58
C GLY A 204 -9.12 30.82 18.18
N VAL A 205 -7.91 30.68 17.66
CA VAL A 205 -7.14 31.77 17.06
C VAL A 205 -7.06 31.56 15.55
N VAL A 206 -7.35 32.62 14.80
CA VAL A 206 -7.11 32.70 13.35
C VAL A 206 -6.60 34.10 13.06
N SER A 207 -5.39 34.23 12.51
CA SER A 207 -4.80 35.51 12.17
C SER A 207 -5.70 36.28 11.21
N SER A 208 -5.81 37.61 11.40
CA SER A 208 -6.54 38.49 10.48
C SER A 208 -5.82 38.65 9.14
N LYS A 209 -4.56 38.20 9.05
CA LYS A 209 -3.75 38.22 7.83
C LYS A 209 -4.01 37.03 6.90
N LEU A 210 -4.94 36.14 7.24
CA LEU A 210 -5.30 35.00 6.40
C LEU A 210 -6.58 35.34 5.62
N VAL A 211 -6.55 35.05 4.32
CA VAL A 211 -7.73 35.11 3.45
C VAL A 211 -7.77 33.87 2.56
N ARG A 212 -8.98 33.48 2.11
CA ARG A 212 -9.13 32.49 1.05
C ARG A 212 -8.77 33.14 -0.28
N GLY A 213 -8.16 32.38 -1.18
CA GLY A 213 -7.91 32.82 -2.56
C GLY A 213 -7.20 31.73 -3.34
N SER A 214 -6.86 32.01 -4.59
CA SER A 214 -6.14 31.08 -5.46
C SER A 214 -4.99 31.80 -6.15
N THR A 215 -3.83 31.16 -6.28
CA THR A 215 -2.70 31.72 -7.03
C THR A 215 -2.24 30.80 -8.16
N PRO A 216 -1.70 31.34 -9.26
CA PRO A 216 -1.00 30.53 -10.25
C PRO A 216 0.22 29.83 -9.62
N PRO A 217 0.60 28.65 -10.13
CA PRO A 217 0.02 27.97 -11.28
C PRO A 217 -1.20 27.09 -10.94
N LEU A 218 -1.43 26.78 -9.66
CA LEU A 218 -2.45 25.79 -9.27
C LEU A 218 -3.86 26.30 -9.55
N CYS A 219 -4.12 27.59 -9.33
CA CYS A 219 -5.45 28.20 -9.46
C CYS A 219 -6.55 27.48 -8.65
N ILE A 220 -6.17 26.69 -7.64
CA ILE A 220 -7.07 26.05 -6.70
C ILE A 220 -7.21 26.89 -5.43
N PRO A 221 -8.36 26.85 -4.74
CA PRO A 221 -8.54 27.58 -3.49
C PRO A 221 -7.57 27.14 -2.38
N GLY A 222 -6.76 28.07 -1.88
CA GLY A 222 -5.81 27.92 -0.78
C GLY A 222 -5.98 29.03 0.27
N ILE A 223 -4.97 29.21 1.10
CA ILE A 223 -4.90 30.33 2.07
C ILE A 223 -3.79 31.28 1.63
N LEU A 224 -4.11 32.57 1.51
CA LEU A 224 -3.17 33.62 1.13
C LEU A 224 -2.88 34.56 2.30
N ALA A 225 -1.70 35.17 2.27
CA ALA A 225 -1.31 36.24 3.17
C ALA A 225 -1.99 37.55 2.70
N ALA A 226 -2.97 38.06 3.43
CA ALA A 226 -3.55 39.38 3.17
C ALA A 226 -2.56 40.51 3.48
N GLU A 227 -1.66 40.28 4.43
CA GLU A 227 -0.61 41.20 4.88
C GLU A 227 0.70 40.42 5.09
N PRO A 228 1.86 41.09 5.18
CA PRO A 228 3.11 40.42 5.48
C PRO A 228 3.06 39.62 6.81
N ILE A 229 3.50 38.38 6.76
CA ILE A 229 3.56 37.44 7.89
C ILE A 229 5.02 37.21 8.24
N GLN A 230 5.35 37.25 9.54
CA GLN A 230 6.71 37.03 10.02
C GLN A 230 7.01 35.55 10.25
N ALA A 231 8.28 35.16 10.15
CA ALA A 231 8.71 33.83 10.57
C ALA A 231 8.42 33.62 12.07
N GLY A 232 7.86 32.47 12.42
CA GLY A 232 7.42 32.11 13.77
C GLY A 232 6.03 32.66 14.16
N GLU A 233 5.37 33.45 13.30
CA GLU A 233 4.04 33.99 13.60
C GLU A 233 2.99 32.86 13.70
N GLU A 234 2.17 32.89 14.75
CA GLU A 234 1.01 31.99 14.90
C GLU A 234 -0.06 32.39 13.89
N LEU A 235 -0.38 31.46 13.00
CA LEU A 235 -1.36 31.66 11.94
C LEU A 235 -2.76 31.26 12.44
N CYS A 236 -2.85 30.10 13.07
CA CYS A 236 -4.06 29.66 13.73
C CYS A 236 -3.77 28.66 14.84
N ARG A 237 -4.71 28.57 15.79
CA ARG A 237 -4.71 27.61 16.89
C ARG A 237 -6.14 27.17 17.14
N ILE A 238 -6.41 25.90 16.87
CA ILE A 238 -7.75 25.32 16.83
C ILE A 238 -7.91 24.32 17.98
N PRO A 239 -8.66 24.67 19.04
CA PRO A 239 -8.92 23.77 20.16
C PRO A 239 -9.60 22.46 19.74
N ASN A 240 -9.28 21.35 20.42
CA ASN A 240 -9.81 20.00 20.15
C ASN A 240 -11.33 19.97 20.04
N ARG A 241 -12.03 20.71 20.92
CA ARG A 241 -13.50 20.77 20.93
C ARG A 241 -14.12 21.28 19.62
N LEU A 242 -13.33 21.95 18.76
CA LEU A 242 -13.78 22.43 17.44
C LEU A 242 -13.47 21.43 16.32
N HIS A 243 -12.77 20.34 16.61
CA HIS A 243 -12.40 19.33 15.62
C HIS A 243 -13.57 18.39 15.35
N ILE A 244 -13.60 17.80 14.15
CA ILE A 244 -14.51 16.70 13.82
C ILE A 244 -13.69 15.40 13.79
N SER A 245 -13.86 14.58 14.82
CA SER A 245 -13.14 13.32 15.03
C SER A 245 -14.12 12.16 15.31
N PRO A 246 -13.64 10.90 15.27
CA PRO A 246 -14.35 9.75 15.82
C PRO A 246 -14.92 9.98 17.22
N ASP A 247 -14.16 10.62 18.11
CA ASP A 247 -14.59 10.87 19.48
C ASP A 247 -15.74 11.87 19.54
N THR A 248 -15.66 12.96 18.77
CA THR A 248 -16.73 13.95 18.64
C THR A 248 -18.02 13.32 18.10
N ALA A 249 -17.91 12.47 17.06
CA ALA A 249 -19.07 11.77 16.49
C ALA A 249 -19.70 10.82 17.52
N ARG A 250 -18.88 10.09 18.29
CA ARG A 250 -19.32 9.21 19.37
C ARG A 250 -20.06 9.95 20.48
N GLU A 251 -19.52 11.09 20.91
CA GLU A 251 -20.10 11.89 22.00
C GLU A 251 -21.44 12.49 21.60
N LEU A 252 -21.53 13.09 20.41
CA LEU A 252 -22.72 13.83 19.99
C LEU A 252 -23.80 12.99 19.34
N THR A 253 -23.43 11.83 18.79
CA THR A 253 -24.36 10.91 18.15
C THR A 253 -24.14 9.48 18.64
N PRO A 254 -24.26 9.21 19.95
CA PRO A 254 -23.89 7.91 20.54
C PRO A 254 -24.73 6.75 20.00
N GLU A 255 -25.97 7.01 19.60
CA GLU A 255 -26.83 6.01 18.98
C GLU A 255 -26.36 5.66 17.56
N LEU A 256 -26.11 6.68 16.72
CA LEU A 256 -25.57 6.49 15.37
C LEU A 256 -24.20 5.80 15.41
N TRP A 257 -23.32 6.26 16.30
CA TRP A 257 -22.01 5.68 16.51
C TRP A 257 -22.11 4.20 16.86
N ARG A 258 -22.91 3.84 17.88
CA ARG A 258 -23.13 2.43 18.25
C ARG A 258 -23.69 1.62 17.08
N ALA A 259 -24.67 2.15 16.37
CA ALA A 259 -25.28 1.46 15.23
C ALA A 259 -24.26 1.21 14.11
N ALA A 260 -23.46 2.20 13.74
CA ALA A 260 -22.44 2.07 12.70
C ALA A 260 -21.30 1.11 13.09
N THR A 261 -20.82 1.22 14.34
CA THR A 261 -19.71 0.40 14.85
C THR A 261 -20.10 -1.02 15.26
N ALA A 262 -21.39 -1.33 15.40
CA ALA A 262 -21.88 -2.67 15.63
C ALA A 262 -21.94 -3.54 14.35
N GLN A 263 -21.71 -2.95 13.17
CA GLN A 263 -21.84 -3.66 11.90
C GLN A 263 -20.64 -4.58 11.64
N SER A 264 -20.85 -5.88 11.78
CA SER A 264 -19.82 -6.90 11.51
C SER A 264 -19.43 -7.00 10.05
N GLU A 265 -20.34 -6.63 9.13
CA GLU A 265 -20.09 -6.56 7.68
C GLU A 265 -19.13 -5.42 7.29
N VAL A 266 -18.99 -4.39 8.13
CA VAL A 266 -17.96 -3.35 7.95
C VAL A 266 -16.66 -3.84 8.58
N PRO A 267 -15.53 -3.85 7.84
CA PRO A 267 -14.23 -4.21 8.40
C PRO A 267 -13.94 -3.43 9.67
N GLU A 268 -13.44 -4.09 10.71
CA GLU A 268 -13.24 -3.49 12.03
C GLU A 268 -12.43 -2.19 11.98
N SER A 269 -11.35 -2.19 11.19
CA SER A 269 -10.49 -1.02 10.95
C SER A 269 -11.19 0.17 10.29
N ARG A 270 -12.36 -0.04 9.68
CA ARG A 270 -13.14 0.99 8.95
C ARG A 270 -14.38 1.47 9.71
N ARG A 271 -14.74 0.83 10.84
CA ARG A 271 -16.00 1.14 11.55
C ARG A 271 -16.05 2.56 12.10
N HIS A 272 -14.96 3.03 12.70
CA HIS A 272 -14.87 4.39 13.24
C HIS A 272 -14.92 5.45 12.14
N GLU A 273 -14.18 5.22 11.06
CA GLU A 273 -14.19 6.08 9.87
C GLU A 273 -15.60 6.13 9.24
N ALA A 274 -16.28 4.99 9.14
CA ALA A 274 -17.63 4.89 8.59
C ALA A 274 -18.63 5.71 9.42
N ALA A 275 -18.56 5.63 10.75
CA ALA A 275 -19.39 6.44 11.65
C ALA A 275 -19.10 7.95 11.50
N GLN A 276 -17.82 8.34 11.45
CA GLN A 276 -17.40 9.73 11.20
C GLN A 276 -17.89 10.23 9.83
N CYS A 277 -17.89 9.39 8.79
CA CYS A 277 -18.41 9.72 7.47
C CYS A 277 -19.91 10.02 7.49
N VAL A 278 -20.73 9.24 8.23
CA VAL A 278 -22.17 9.55 8.34
C VAL A 278 -22.38 10.89 9.03
N PHE A 279 -21.68 11.13 10.15
CA PHE A 279 -21.75 12.40 10.88
C PHE A 279 -21.43 13.60 9.97
N LEU A 280 -20.33 13.51 9.21
CA LEU A 280 -19.95 14.56 8.26
C LEU A 280 -20.93 14.67 7.08
N ALA A 281 -21.47 13.56 6.59
CA ALA A 281 -22.46 13.58 5.51
C ALA A 281 -23.75 14.29 5.92
N GLN A 282 -24.17 14.15 7.17
CA GLN A 282 -25.31 14.91 7.72
C GLN A 282 -25.00 16.41 7.86
N LEU A 283 -23.77 16.79 8.19
CA LEU A 283 -23.32 18.18 8.19
C LEU A 283 -23.33 18.78 6.77
N LEU A 284 -22.82 18.05 5.79
CA LEU A 284 -22.80 18.47 4.38
C LEU A 284 -24.21 18.59 3.80
N HIS A 285 -25.12 17.67 4.15
CA HIS A 285 -26.52 17.78 3.76
C HIS A 285 -27.17 19.07 4.31
N GLY A 286 -26.93 19.40 5.58
CA GLY A 286 -27.39 20.66 6.15
C GLY A 286 -26.78 21.91 5.48
N ALA A 287 -25.52 21.82 5.03
CA ALA A 287 -24.89 22.90 4.25
C ALA A 287 -25.57 23.10 2.89
N GLU A 288 -25.94 22.02 2.21
CA GLU A 288 -26.67 22.08 0.95
C GLU A 288 -28.08 22.67 1.13
N GLU A 289 -28.78 22.30 2.20
CA GLU A 289 -30.08 22.89 2.52
C GLU A 289 -29.98 24.40 2.78
N ARG A 290 -28.94 24.85 3.50
CA ARG A 290 -28.68 26.29 3.72
C ARG A 290 -28.42 27.00 2.39
N ALA A 291 -27.60 26.43 1.52
CA ALA A 291 -27.32 27.00 0.20
C ALA A 291 -28.59 27.11 -0.67
N ALA A 292 -29.50 26.14 -0.57
CA ALA A 292 -30.80 26.20 -1.26
C ALA A 292 -31.76 27.25 -0.66
N GLY A 293 -31.71 27.49 0.64
CA GLY A 293 -32.55 28.44 1.36
C GLY A 293 -32.23 29.92 1.11
N ASP A 294 -31.00 30.25 0.73
CA ASP A 294 -30.57 31.62 0.40
C ASP A 294 -31.33 32.24 -0.80
N GLY A 295 -32.15 31.45 -1.50
CA GLY A 295 -33.11 31.91 -2.52
C GLY A 295 -34.32 32.71 -2.02
N GLY A 296 -34.35 33.12 -0.74
CA GLY A 296 -35.32 34.08 -0.21
C GLY A 296 -36.60 33.50 0.40
N SER A 297 -36.71 32.17 0.52
CA SER A 297 -37.80 31.55 1.29
C SER A 297 -37.31 31.33 2.72
N PRO A 298 -38.03 31.82 3.75
CA PRO A 298 -37.62 31.61 5.13
C PRO A 298 -37.51 30.10 5.38
N PRO A 299 -36.41 29.62 5.99
CA PRO A 299 -36.24 28.21 6.28
C PRO A 299 -37.44 27.75 7.11
N ASP A 300 -38.06 26.65 6.66
CA ASP A 300 -39.19 26.06 7.37
C ASP A 300 -38.76 25.79 8.82
N ALA A 301 -39.39 26.48 9.78
CA ALA A 301 -39.05 26.41 11.19
C ALA A 301 -39.17 24.98 11.77
N THR A 302 -39.81 24.06 11.03
CA THR A 302 -39.88 22.65 11.37
C THR A 302 -38.64 21.85 10.95
N ARG A 303 -37.81 22.34 10.02
CA ARG A 303 -36.49 21.77 9.69
C ARG A 303 -35.48 22.16 10.75
N ARG A 304 -35.65 21.61 11.96
CA ARG A 304 -34.64 21.71 13.00
C ARG A 304 -33.39 21.00 12.51
N CYS A 305 -32.27 21.73 12.43
CA CYS A 305 -30.94 21.16 12.28
C CYS A 305 -30.82 19.99 13.27
N TRP A 306 -30.51 18.78 12.81
CA TRP A 306 -30.45 17.61 13.69
C TRP A 306 -29.46 17.81 14.84
N LEU A 307 -28.41 18.62 14.62
CA LEU A 307 -27.48 19.07 15.67
C LEU A 307 -28.13 19.97 16.71
N SER A 308 -29.25 20.64 16.43
CA SER A 308 -29.98 21.43 17.43
C SER A 308 -30.52 20.60 18.59
N ALA A 309 -30.70 19.29 18.37
CA ALA A 309 -31.05 18.34 19.42
C ALA A 309 -29.82 17.79 20.17
N SER A 310 -28.60 18.07 19.70
CA SER A 310 -27.37 17.64 20.37
C SER A 310 -26.95 18.59 21.48
N ASP A 311 -26.24 18.06 22.47
CA ASP A 311 -25.65 18.81 23.59
C ASP A 311 -24.43 19.66 23.19
N ALA A 312 -24.11 19.75 21.89
CA ALA A 312 -23.01 20.57 21.42
C ALA A 312 -23.24 22.06 21.75
N HIS A 313 -22.20 22.71 22.29
CA HIS A 313 -22.23 24.15 22.56
C HIS A 313 -22.57 24.93 21.27
N PRO A 314 -23.43 25.97 21.32
CA PRO A 314 -23.86 26.71 20.12
C PRO A 314 -22.69 27.18 19.24
N ASP A 315 -21.64 27.75 19.83
CA ASP A 315 -20.47 28.23 19.07
C ASP A 315 -19.72 27.11 18.32
N VAL A 316 -19.62 25.92 18.93
CA VAL A 316 -18.98 24.75 18.31
C VAL A 316 -19.80 24.29 17.10
N ARG A 317 -21.13 24.22 17.27
CA ARG A 317 -22.05 23.89 16.19
C ARG A 317 -21.92 24.89 15.04
N THR A 318 -21.87 26.19 15.33
CA THR A 318 -21.68 27.22 14.31
C THR A 318 -20.37 27.03 13.55
N VAL A 319 -19.26 26.69 14.21
CA VAL A 319 -18.00 26.37 13.52
C VAL A 319 -18.17 25.21 12.55
N TRP A 320 -18.80 24.11 12.97
CA TRP A 320 -18.98 22.94 12.08
C TRP A 320 -19.95 23.19 10.94
N GLU A 321 -21.00 23.98 11.16
CA GLU A 321 -21.91 24.39 10.09
C GLU A 321 -21.17 25.22 9.04
N ARG A 322 -20.37 26.22 9.45
CA ARG A 322 -19.56 27.03 8.51
C ARG A 322 -18.44 26.25 7.85
N TYR A 323 -17.85 25.29 8.56
CA TYR A 323 -16.84 24.42 8.00
C TYR A 323 -17.46 23.48 6.95
N ALA A 324 -18.64 22.93 7.21
CA ALA A 324 -19.37 22.11 6.24
C ALA A 324 -19.81 22.91 4.99
N ASP A 325 -20.20 24.19 5.17
CA ASP A 325 -20.45 25.11 4.04
C ASP A 325 -19.18 25.23 3.16
N GLY A 326 -18.00 25.25 3.77
CA GLY A 326 -16.71 25.27 3.07
C GLY A 326 -16.43 23.95 2.35
N LEU A 327 -16.59 22.82 3.03
CA LEU A 327 -16.37 21.49 2.45
C LEU A 327 -17.34 21.16 1.30
N LEU A 328 -18.53 21.78 1.28
CA LEU A 328 -19.47 21.64 0.17
C LEU A 328 -18.96 22.34 -1.12
N ASN A 329 -18.08 23.34 -1.00
CA ASN A 329 -17.43 23.99 -2.14
C ASN A 329 -16.29 23.16 -2.76
N GLU A 330 -15.82 22.12 -2.07
CA GLU A 330 -14.72 21.31 -2.58
C GLU A 330 -15.15 20.53 -3.82
N ASP A 331 -14.31 20.53 -4.85
CA ASP A 331 -14.55 19.78 -6.08
C ASP A 331 -13.71 18.50 -6.09
N PHE A 332 -14.41 17.37 -6.15
CA PHE A 332 -13.80 16.05 -6.23
C PHE A 332 -14.02 15.40 -7.60
N ALA A 333 -14.44 16.15 -8.63
CA ALA A 333 -14.70 15.63 -9.96
C ALA A 333 -13.47 14.89 -10.55
N SER A 334 -12.26 15.40 -10.30
CA SER A 334 -10.99 14.81 -10.74
C SER A 334 -10.42 13.75 -9.79
N HIS A 335 -10.97 13.57 -8.58
CA HIS A 335 -10.41 12.62 -7.63
C HIS A 335 -10.49 11.19 -8.18
N PRO A 336 -9.43 10.35 -8.07
CA PRO A 336 -9.40 9.03 -8.70
C PRO A 336 -10.58 8.13 -8.32
N TYR A 337 -11.02 8.18 -7.06
CA TYR A 337 -12.17 7.38 -6.62
C TYR A 337 -13.46 7.82 -7.32
N ARG A 338 -13.61 9.12 -7.60
CA ARG A 338 -14.76 9.65 -8.32
C ARG A 338 -14.72 9.23 -9.78
N LEU A 339 -13.57 9.38 -10.44
CA LEU A 339 -13.34 8.97 -11.83
C LEU A 339 -13.56 7.45 -12.00
N ALA A 340 -12.94 6.64 -11.13
CA ALA A 340 -13.07 5.18 -11.13
C ALA A 340 -14.51 4.72 -10.95
N ALA A 341 -15.29 5.40 -10.12
CA ALA A 341 -16.69 5.08 -9.92
C ALA A 341 -17.59 5.53 -11.08
N ALA A 342 -17.21 6.60 -11.77
CA ALA A 342 -17.94 7.13 -12.91
C ALA A 342 -17.67 6.33 -14.21
N SER A 343 -16.42 5.92 -14.42
CA SER A 343 -15.97 5.29 -15.67
C SER A 343 -14.81 4.31 -15.39
N PRO A 344 -15.11 3.13 -14.79
CA PRO A 344 -14.08 2.18 -14.38
C PRO A 344 -13.22 1.67 -15.55
N ASP A 345 -13.81 1.45 -16.72
CA ASP A 345 -13.06 0.96 -17.89
C ASP A 345 -12.10 2.00 -18.44
N THR A 346 -12.54 3.26 -18.58
CA THR A 346 -11.67 4.38 -18.94
C THR A 346 -10.54 4.58 -17.93
N MET A 347 -10.83 4.40 -16.64
CA MET A 347 -9.80 4.45 -15.59
C MET A 347 -8.74 3.37 -15.81
N ARG A 348 -9.15 2.12 -16.07
CA ARG A 348 -8.20 1.02 -16.37
C ARG A 348 -7.38 1.30 -17.62
N GLU A 349 -8.02 1.74 -18.70
CA GLU A 349 -7.34 2.06 -19.96
C GLU A 349 -6.30 3.17 -19.79
N SER A 350 -6.62 4.19 -19.00
CA SER A 350 -5.70 5.33 -18.75
C SER A 350 -4.50 4.95 -17.88
N PHE A 351 -4.72 4.05 -16.91
CA PHE A 351 -3.68 3.61 -15.99
C PHE A 351 -2.86 2.42 -16.47
N GLU A 352 -3.35 1.61 -17.41
CA GLU A 352 -2.63 0.43 -17.91
C GLU A 352 -1.19 0.82 -18.30
N PRO A 353 -0.14 0.19 -17.73
CA PRO A 353 -0.18 -1.09 -17.02
C PRO A 353 -0.24 -1.03 -15.49
N SER A 354 -0.42 0.16 -14.90
CA SER A 354 -0.57 0.33 -13.47
C SER A 354 -1.79 -0.42 -12.93
N THR A 355 -1.61 -1.06 -11.79
CA THR A 355 -2.66 -1.79 -11.07
C THR A 355 -3.54 -0.88 -10.22
N GLU A 356 -3.19 0.40 -10.11
CA GLU A 356 -3.84 1.37 -9.23
C GLU A 356 -5.27 1.69 -9.65
N ALA A 357 -5.60 1.57 -10.94
CA ALA A 357 -6.99 1.68 -11.39
C ALA A 357 -7.90 0.66 -10.71
N ASP A 358 -7.48 -0.60 -10.59
CA ASP A 358 -8.27 -1.63 -9.91
C ASP A 358 -8.42 -1.31 -8.42
N TYR A 359 -7.39 -0.76 -7.78
CA TYR A 359 -7.47 -0.28 -6.40
C TYR A 359 -8.48 0.86 -6.24
N PHE A 360 -8.47 1.86 -7.12
CA PHE A 360 -9.41 2.98 -7.07
C PHE A 360 -10.87 2.54 -7.28
N ILE A 361 -11.09 1.61 -8.22
CA ILE A 361 -12.40 1.01 -8.49
C ILE A 361 -12.88 0.23 -7.26
N GLN A 362 -12.00 -0.58 -6.67
CA GLN A 362 -12.28 -1.34 -5.47
C GLN A 362 -12.62 -0.41 -4.31
N MET A 363 -11.88 0.69 -4.14
CA MET A 363 -12.13 1.63 -3.05
C MET A 363 -13.44 2.40 -3.23
N ALA A 364 -13.77 2.83 -4.45
CA ALA A 364 -15.07 3.41 -4.74
C ALA A 364 -16.22 2.45 -4.43
N HIS A 365 -16.06 1.17 -4.78
CA HIS A 365 -17.03 0.12 -4.48
C HIS A 365 -17.17 -0.08 -2.97
N ASP A 366 -16.07 -0.12 -2.23
CA ASP A 366 -16.09 -0.32 -0.78
C ASP A 366 -16.80 0.81 -0.04
N VAL A 367 -16.65 2.05 -0.48
CA VAL A 367 -17.41 3.20 0.07
C VAL A 367 -18.91 3.01 -0.14
N HIS A 368 -19.32 2.52 -1.32
CA HIS A 368 -20.72 2.21 -1.61
C HIS A 368 -21.25 1.03 -0.77
N THR A 369 -20.48 -0.05 -0.64
CA THR A 369 -20.86 -1.20 0.20
C THR A 369 -21.04 -0.80 1.65
N ILE A 370 -20.11 0.00 2.22
CA ILE A 370 -20.24 0.51 3.59
C ILE A 370 -21.52 1.33 3.74
N TYR A 371 -21.82 2.23 2.80
CA TYR A 371 -23.05 3.01 2.82
C TYR A 371 -24.31 2.12 2.80
N GLN A 372 -24.35 1.08 1.97
CA GLN A 372 -25.48 0.14 1.90
C GLN A 372 -25.67 -0.65 3.20
N VAL A 373 -24.58 -1.10 3.83
CA VAL A 373 -24.63 -1.79 5.12
C VAL A 373 -25.20 -0.85 6.19
N LEU A 374 -24.69 0.38 6.27
CA LEU A 374 -25.14 1.35 7.28
C LEU A 374 -26.60 1.75 7.10
N THR A 375 -27.02 2.07 5.87
CA THR A 375 -28.42 2.45 5.57
C THR A 375 -29.41 1.33 5.85
N ARG A 376 -29.01 0.06 5.64
CA ARG A 376 -29.85 -1.11 5.98
C ARG A 376 -29.93 -1.34 7.48
N ALA A 377 -28.82 -1.17 8.19
CA ALA A 377 -28.70 -1.60 9.58
C ALA A 377 -29.09 -0.53 10.61
N CYS A 378 -29.05 0.75 10.23
CA CYS A 378 -29.29 1.85 11.15
C CYS A 378 -30.69 2.46 10.87
N PRO A 379 -31.65 2.35 11.81
CA PRO A 379 -33.00 2.88 11.64
C PRO A 379 -33.02 4.37 11.27
N SER A 380 -33.94 4.77 10.40
CA SER A 380 -34.17 6.20 10.08
C SER A 380 -34.58 7.03 11.30
N THR A 381 -35.06 6.40 12.38
CA THR A 381 -35.33 7.09 13.64
C THR A 381 -34.07 7.61 14.34
N ILE A 382 -32.89 7.03 14.05
CA ILE A 382 -31.61 7.40 14.67
C ILE A 382 -30.92 8.53 13.89
N SER A 383 -30.99 8.48 12.56
CA SER A 383 -30.31 9.43 11.68
C SER A 383 -31.21 10.55 11.15
N GLY A 384 -32.53 10.45 11.35
CA GLY A 384 -33.51 11.25 10.63
C GLY A 384 -33.59 10.81 9.17
N GLN A 385 -33.47 11.76 8.24
CA GLN A 385 -33.28 11.43 6.83
C GLN A 385 -31.82 11.02 6.61
N TRP A 386 -31.61 9.80 6.12
CA TRP A 386 -30.28 9.34 5.71
C TRP A 386 -29.74 10.26 4.62
N PRO A 387 -28.49 10.74 4.72
CA PRO A 387 -27.90 11.53 3.66
C PRO A 387 -27.86 10.68 2.38
N GLU A 388 -28.10 11.31 1.23
CA GLU A 388 -27.93 10.64 -0.06
C GLU A 388 -26.50 10.08 -0.17
N PHE A 389 -26.34 9.00 -0.94
CA PHE A 389 -25.03 8.40 -1.15
C PHE A 389 -23.98 9.40 -1.68
N SER A 390 -24.39 10.40 -2.47
CA SER A 390 -23.53 11.50 -2.94
C SER A 390 -22.87 12.25 -1.79
N MET A 391 -23.62 12.55 -0.73
CA MET A 391 -23.12 13.24 0.46
C MET A 391 -22.23 12.33 1.30
N PHE A 392 -22.57 11.06 1.43
CA PHE A 392 -21.70 10.09 2.11
C PHE A 392 -20.36 9.92 1.39
N PHE A 393 -20.38 9.81 0.05
CA PHE A 393 -19.18 9.70 -0.76
C PHE A 393 -18.32 10.97 -0.68
N ARG A 394 -18.94 12.16 -0.75
CA ARG A 394 -18.26 13.44 -0.55
C ARG A 394 -17.65 13.55 0.84
N ALA A 395 -18.39 13.21 1.90
CA ALA A 395 -17.87 13.16 3.27
C ALA A 395 -16.65 12.24 3.38
N ARG A 396 -16.70 11.07 2.73
CA ARG A 396 -15.57 10.14 2.71
C ARG A 396 -14.33 10.73 2.04
N LEU A 397 -14.49 11.48 0.94
CA LEU A 397 -13.39 12.16 0.26
C LEU A 397 -12.86 13.34 1.08
N CYS A 398 -13.71 14.12 1.75
CA CYS A 398 -13.25 15.13 2.71
C CYS A 398 -12.39 14.49 3.81
N ILE A 399 -12.86 13.39 4.41
CA ILE A 399 -12.09 12.66 5.43
C ILE A 399 -10.79 12.08 4.85
N LEU A 400 -10.79 11.56 3.62
CA LEU A 400 -9.57 11.04 2.98
C LEU A 400 -8.50 12.13 2.82
N THR A 401 -8.94 13.31 2.38
CA THR A 401 -8.08 14.37 1.82
C THR A 401 -7.67 15.41 2.85
N ARG A 402 -8.32 15.47 4.03
CA ARG A 402 -8.20 16.60 4.97
C ARG A 402 -7.96 16.22 6.43
N VAL A 403 -7.81 14.93 6.76
CA VAL A 403 -7.56 14.52 8.15
C VAL A 403 -6.11 14.72 8.57
N PHE A 404 -5.96 15.06 9.85
CA PHE A 404 -4.70 15.20 10.56
C PHE A 404 -4.64 14.17 11.68
N GLN A 405 -3.41 13.79 12.04
CA GLN A 405 -3.13 13.17 13.33
C GLN A 405 -3.12 14.27 14.40
N ALA A 406 -4.11 14.25 15.28
CA ALA A 406 -4.29 15.19 16.38
C ALA A 406 -4.40 14.39 17.70
N SER A 407 -5.47 14.57 18.48
CA SER A 407 -5.76 13.68 19.61
C SER A 407 -6.08 12.24 19.19
N CYS A 408 -6.41 12.02 17.91
CA CYS A 408 -6.56 10.72 17.29
C CYS A 408 -6.11 10.74 15.83
N ASP A 409 -6.03 9.57 15.19
CA ASP A 409 -5.44 9.39 13.86
C ASP A 409 -6.26 9.97 12.70
N SER A 410 -7.54 10.30 12.91
CA SER A 410 -8.46 10.75 11.85
C SER A 410 -9.25 11.98 12.30
N THR A 411 -8.62 13.15 12.26
CA THR A 411 -9.23 14.38 12.76
C THR A 411 -9.32 15.45 11.68
N LEU A 412 -10.53 15.95 11.39
CA LEU A 412 -10.69 17.16 10.57
C LEU A 412 -10.50 18.38 11.46
N VAL A 413 -9.57 19.26 11.07
CA VAL A 413 -9.23 20.47 11.81
C VAL A 413 -9.62 21.69 10.98
N PRO A 414 -10.75 22.36 11.28
CA PRO A 414 -11.18 23.53 10.53
C PRO A 414 -10.07 24.57 10.42
N VAL A 415 -9.96 25.24 9.27
CA VAL A 415 -8.93 26.23 8.92
C VAL A 415 -7.57 25.62 8.58
N VAL A 416 -7.06 24.66 9.37
CA VAL A 416 -5.73 24.08 9.14
C VAL A 416 -5.71 23.23 7.87
N ASP A 417 -6.80 22.57 7.54
CA ASP A 417 -6.94 21.75 6.34
C ASP A 417 -7.11 22.57 5.04
N LEU A 418 -7.16 23.90 5.13
CA LEU A 418 -7.31 24.79 3.98
C LEU A 418 -5.97 25.17 3.32
N PHE A 419 -4.84 24.89 3.98
CA PHE A 419 -3.51 25.10 3.44
C PHE A 419 -3.15 24.03 2.40
N ASN A 420 -2.81 24.44 1.19
CA ASN A 420 -2.37 23.53 0.14
C ASN A 420 -0.99 22.92 0.42
N HIS A 421 -0.66 21.87 -0.32
CA HIS A 421 0.63 21.19 -0.21
C HIS A 421 1.72 21.86 -1.04
N ALA A 422 2.90 22.00 -0.45
CA ALA A 422 4.16 22.07 -1.18
C ALA A 422 5.21 21.14 -0.54
N SER A 423 6.20 20.72 -1.31
CA SER A 423 7.32 19.88 -0.87
C SER A 423 8.60 20.72 -0.68
N GLY A 424 9.63 20.11 -0.10
CA GLY A 424 10.97 20.72 -0.01
C GLY A 424 11.03 22.03 0.79
N ALA A 425 11.66 23.06 0.22
CA ALA A 425 11.84 24.36 0.87
C ALA A 425 10.64 25.30 0.69
N ASP A 426 9.68 24.95 -0.18
CA ASP A 426 8.65 25.88 -0.64
C ASP A 426 7.49 25.99 0.37
N TYR A 427 7.25 24.97 1.18
CA TYR A 427 6.24 25.04 2.23
C TYR A 427 6.67 25.98 3.36
N GLY A 428 5.89 27.04 3.55
CA GLY A 428 6.15 28.07 4.55
C GLY A 428 5.34 27.92 5.82
N VAL A 429 4.48 26.91 5.94
CA VAL A 429 3.66 26.66 7.14
C VAL A 429 4.00 25.31 7.76
N SER A 430 4.23 25.30 9.07
CA SER A 430 4.27 24.09 9.89
C SER A 430 3.04 24.02 10.78
N TRP A 431 2.47 22.83 10.90
CA TRP A 431 1.42 22.54 11.86
C TRP A 431 1.91 21.51 12.88
N ARG A 432 1.36 21.54 14.09
CA ARG A 432 1.61 20.55 15.13
C ARG A 432 0.43 20.43 16.08
N TRP A 433 0.20 19.22 16.58
CA TRP A 433 -0.66 19.00 17.73
C TRP A 433 0.07 19.42 19.02
N ASN A 434 -0.54 20.30 19.80
CA ASN A 434 -0.04 20.71 21.11
C ASN A 434 -0.86 20.01 22.20
N GLU A 435 -0.29 18.96 22.78
CA GLU A 435 -0.94 18.15 23.83
C GLU A 435 -1.29 18.96 25.08
N HIS A 436 -0.44 19.91 25.48
CA HIS A 436 -0.69 20.73 26.68
C HIS A 436 -1.89 21.66 26.48
N GLU A 437 -2.01 22.26 25.29
CA GLU A 437 -3.12 23.16 24.97
C GLU A 437 -4.33 22.44 24.38
N GLN A 438 -4.22 21.14 24.10
CA GLN A 438 -5.22 20.34 23.39
C GLN A 438 -5.69 21.05 22.12
N ALA A 439 -4.76 21.50 21.29
CA ALA A 439 -5.05 22.29 20.10
C ALA A 439 -4.09 21.99 18.95
N MET A 440 -4.61 22.05 17.72
CA MET A 440 -3.77 22.06 16.52
C MET A 440 -3.29 23.49 16.28
N THR A 441 -1.98 23.69 16.12
CA THR A 441 -1.40 25.02 15.90
C THR A 441 -0.66 25.05 14.56
N ALA A 442 -0.94 26.06 13.72
CA ALA A 442 -0.19 26.35 12.51
C ALA A 442 0.65 27.63 12.69
N THR A 443 1.91 27.58 12.28
CA THR A 443 2.91 28.66 12.41
C THR A 443 3.64 28.85 11.10
N ALA A 444 3.99 30.09 10.79
CA ALA A 444 4.83 30.41 9.65
C ALA A 444 6.28 29.99 9.92
N ARG A 445 6.88 29.16 9.06
CA ARG A 445 8.29 28.75 9.10
C ARG A 445 9.23 29.82 8.56
N ARG A 446 8.71 30.68 7.68
CA ARG A 446 9.43 31.78 7.04
C ARG A 446 8.51 32.99 6.95
N ALA A 447 9.08 34.14 6.59
CA ALA A 447 8.27 35.30 6.26
C ALA A 447 7.50 35.05 4.94
N HIS A 448 6.30 35.62 4.85
CA HIS A 448 5.48 35.63 3.64
C HIS A 448 5.12 37.06 3.26
N THR A 449 5.10 37.32 1.95
CA THR A 449 4.67 38.59 1.39
C THR A 449 3.15 38.64 1.23
N ALA A 450 2.57 39.84 1.20
CA ALA A 450 1.14 39.98 0.93
C ALA A 450 0.81 39.48 -0.49
N GLY A 451 -0.29 38.72 -0.61
CA GLY A 451 -0.73 38.02 -1.82
C GLY A 451 -0.11 36.63 -2.01
N GLU A 452 0.90 36.27 -1.22
CA GLU A 452 1.55 34.96 -1.32
C GLU A 452 0.68 33.85 -0.73
N GLU A 453 0.65 32.70 -1.39
CA GLU A 453 -0.02 31.50 -0.88
C GLU A 453 0.81 30.81 0.22
N LEU A 454 0.11 30.40 1.28
CA LEU A 454 0.66 29.69 2.40
C LEU A 454 0.52 28.18 2.19
N PHE A 455 1.63 27.53 1.85
CA PHE A 455 1.68 26.08 1.70
C PHE A 455 2.15 25.40 2.99
N CYS A 456 1.49 24.30 3.35
CA CYS A 456 2.00 23.36 4.35
C CYS A 456 2.56 22.09 3.67
N SER A 457 3.09 21.16 4.46
CA SER A 457 3.53 19.86 3.95
C SER A 457 2.57 18.75 4.39
N TYR A 458 2.20 17.88 3.45
CA TYR A 458 1.45 16.65 3.70
C TYR A 458 2.40 15.46 3.98
N GLY A 459 3.70 15.75 4.15
CA GLY A 459 4.78 14.78 4.28
C GLY A 459 5.48 14.49 2.95
N PRO A 460 6.52 13.63 2.97
CA PRO A 460 7.28 13.24 1.79
C PRO A 460 6.52 12.22 0.93
N ARG A 461 5.37 12.61 0.37
CA ARG A 461 4.49 11.72 -0.40
C ARG A 461 4.93 11.64 -1.86
N SER A 462 4.92 10.43 -2.41
CA SER A 462 5.05 10.20 -3.85
C SER A 462 3.83 10.71 -4.62
N ASN A 463 3.97 10.89 -5.93
CA ASN A 463 2.86 11.25 -6.82
C ASN A 463 1.74 10.21 -6.78
N LEU A 464 2.07 8.93 -6.65
CA LEU A 464 1.06 7.90 -6.48
C LEU A 464 0.24 8.11 -5.20
N LEU A 465 0.90 8.36 -4.07
CA LEU A 465 0.21 8.60 -2.80
C LEU A 465 -0.57 9.92 -2.79
N LEU A 466 0.00 10.98 -3.38
CA LEU A 466 -0.69 12.26 -3.53
C LEU A 466 -1.96 12.11 -4.37
N TYR A 467 -1.87 11.41 -5.50
CA TYR A 467 -3.03 11.22 -6.36
C TYR A 467 -4.08 10.34 -5.70
N ARG A 468 -3.67 9.20 -5.12
CA ARG A 468 -4.55 8.27 -4.40
C ARG A 468 -5.35 8.94 -3.28
N THR A 469 -4.70 9.82 -2.51
CA THR A 469 -5.29 10.40 -1.30
C THR A 469 -5.92 11.77 -1.54
N TYR A 470 -5.31 12.61 -2.38
CA TYR A 470 -5.68 14.02 -2.55
C TYR A 470 -6.17 14.35 -3.96
N GLY A 471 -6.03 13.45 -4.93
CA GLY A 471 -6.50 13.65 -6.30
C GLY A 471 -5.68 14.62 -7.13
N PHE A 472 -4.39 14.79 -6.83
CA PHE A 472 -3.46 15.58 -7.64
C PHE A 472 -2.06 14.97 -7.66
N THR A 473 -1.25 15.36 -8.64
CA THR A 473 0.20 15.09 -8.68
C THR A 473 1.01 16.38 -8.57
N GLN A 474 2.23 16.29 -8.06
CA GLN A 474 3.22 17.36 -8.16
C GLN A 474 4.13 17.14 -9.37
N SER A 475 4.92 18.16 -9.68
CA SER A 475 5.93 18.08 -10.74
C SER A 475 6.96 16.98 -10.41
N PRO A 476 7.43 16.20 -11.39
CA PRO A 476 8.33 15.08 -11.14
C PRO A 476 9.71 15.50 -10.59
N ASP A 477 10.10 16.77 -10.73
CA ASP A 477 11.34 17.32 -10.15
C ASP A 477 11.25 17.61 -8.65
N THR A 478 10.04 17.77 -8.12
CA THR A 478 9.80 18.02 -6.69
C THR A 478 9.32 16.77 -5.95
N GLU A 479 9.14 15.65 -6.66
CA GLU A 479 8.68 14.39 -6.08
C GLU A 479 9.74 13.79 -5.12
N PRO A 480 9.46 13.68 -3.81
CA PRO A 480 10.47 13.33 -2.82
C PRO A 480 10.76 11.82 -2.74
N ALA A 481 9.80 10.99 -3.14
CA ALA A 481 9.84 9.53 -3.04
C ALA A 481 8.97 8.92 -4.14
N TRP A 482 9.19 7.64 -4.43
CA TRP A 482 8.44 6.88 -5.41
C TRP A 482 7.82 5.65 -4.75
N THR A 483 6.59 5.32 -5.11
CA THR A 483 5.84 4.21 -4.53
C THR A 483 5.29 3.31 -5.64
N CYS A 484 5.27 2.01 -5.41
CA CYS A 484 4.59 1.03 -6.26
C CYS A 484 3.88 -0.01 -5.37
N THR A 485 2.61 -0.31 -5.68
CA THR A 485 1.87 -1.39 -5.02
C THR A 485 1.88 -2.64 -5.90
N VAL A 486 2.42 -3.74 -5.40
CA VAL A 486 2.41 -5.04 -6.08
C VAL A 486 1.29 -5.89 -5.51
N TRP A 487 0.25 -6.11 -6.31
CA TRP A 487 -0.87 -6.98 -5.95
C TRP A 487 -0.54 -8.45 -6.20
N PRO A 488 -0.88 -9.37 -5.29
CA PRO A 488 -0.51 -10.78 -5.44
C PRO A 488 -1.00 -11.43 -6.72
N ASP A 489 -2.18 -11.04 -7.22
CA ASP A 489 -2.78 -11.60 -8.44
C ASP A 489 -1.96 -11.30 -9.71
N TYR A 490 -1.09 -10.29 -9.67
CA TYR A 490 -0.20 -9.92 -10.78
C TYR A 490 1.14 -10.68 -10.78
N VAL A 491 1.47 -11.30 -9.64
CA VAL A 491 2.74 -11.99 -9.37
C VAL A 491 2.50 -13.38 -8.77
N LEU A 492 1.36 -13.99 -9.11
CA LEU A 492 0.85 -15.20 -8.47
C LEU A 492 1.82 -16.38 -8.60
N ALA A 493 2.39 -16.59 -9.78
CA ALA A 493 3.41 -17.63 -10.02
C ALA A 493 4.65 -17.44 -9.14
N ILE A 494 5.05 -16.19 -8.88
CA ILE A 494 6.18 -15.88 -7.99
C ILE A 494 5.79 -16.22 -6.55
N TYR A 495 4.61 -15.80 -6.09
CA TYR A 495 4.12 -16.14 -4.75
C TYR A 495 4.03 -17.65 -4.53
N ASP A 496 3.47 -18.40 -5.48
CA ASP A 496 3.30 -19.86 -5.38
C ASP A 496 4.63 -20.61 -5.33
N MET A 497 5.68 -20.03 -5.91
CA MET A 497 7.02 -20.63 -5.85
C MET A 497 7.75 -20.35 -4.53
N PHE A 498 7.60 -19.13 -4.03
CA PHE A 498 8.41 -18.62 -2.93
C PHE A 498 7.73 -18.73 -1.56
N LEU A 499 6.39 -18.73 -1.51
CA LEU A 499 5.62 -18.81 -0.27
C LEU A 499 5.06 -20.22 -0.03
N PRO A 500 4.80 -20.60 1.23
CA PRO A 500 4.08 -21.83 1.53
C PRO A 500 2.64 -21.79 1.00
N ALA A 501 2.13 -22.95 0.56
CA ALA A 501 0.74 -23.07 0.15
C ALA A 501 -0.20 -22.79 1.34
N GLY A 502 -1.20 -21.92 1.12
CA GLY A 502 -2.19 -21.55 2.15
C GLY A 502 -1.79 -20.36 3.02
N GLU A 503 -0.59 -19.81 2.87
CA GLU A 503 -0.24 -18.54 3.52
C GLU A 503 -1.00 -17.37 2.88
N SER A 504 -1.29 -16.36 3.70
CA SER A 504 -1.97 -15.16 3.25
C SER A 504 -1.10 -14.41 2.24
N ARG A 505 -1.65 -14.18 1.06
CA ARG A 505 -1.00 -13.37 0.03
C ARG A 505 -1.38 -11.92 0.27
N VAL A 506 -0.46 -11.15 0.82
CA VAL A 506 -0.65 -9.72 1.07
C VAL A 506 -0.06 -8.89 -0.09
N PRO A 507 -0.69 -7.76 -0.46
CA PRO A 507 -0.05 -6.79 -1.34
C PRO A 507 1.26 -6.29 -0.76
N ILE A 508 2.26 -6.08 -1.60
CA ILE A 508 3.55 -5.49 -1.21
C ILE A 508 3.53 -4.01 -1.61
N VAL A 509 3.76 -3.13 -0.65
CA VAL A 509 4.08 -1.73 -0.94
C VAL A 509 5.61 -1.60 -1.03
N LEU A 510 6.08 -1.10 -2.17
CA LEU A 510 7.47 -0.71 -2.38
C LEU A 510 7.56 0.82 -2.29
N GLU A 511 8.57 1.31 -1.58
CA GLU A 511 8.89 2.74 -1.51
C GLU A 511 10.38 2.95 -1.78
N SER A 512 10.76 4.07 -2.41
CA SER A 512 12.16 4.36 -2.76
C SER A 512 13.01 4.92 -1.62
N LYS A 513 12.39 5.27 -0.49
CA LYS A 513 13.05 5.86 0.69
C LYS A 513 13.10 4.92 1.88
N HIS A 514 12.03 4.20 2.15
CA HIS A 514 11.89 3.32 3.30
C HIS A 514 11.46 1.91 2.88
N MET A 515 11.50 0.98 3.83
CA MET A 515 10.99 -0.38 3.63
C MET A 515 9.69 -0.53 4.42
N GLU A 516 8.62 -0.88 3.72
CA GLU A 516 7.29 -1.04 4.31
C GLU A 516 7.12 -2.38 5.04
N ASP A 517 6.23 -2.41 6.03
CA ASP A 517 5.95 -3.61 6.84
C ASP A 517 5.48 -4.78 5.98
N SER A 518 4.70 -4.53 4.91
CA SER A 518 4.25 -5.57 3.97
C SER A 518 5.41 -6.25 3.26
N LEU A 519 6.46 -5.50 2.88
CA LEU A 519 7.64 -6.07 2.23
C LEU A 519 8.42 -6.90 3.26
N CYS A 520 8.60 -6.36 4.48
CA CYS A 520 9.26 -7.07 5.57
C CYS A 520 8.60 -8.41 5.86
N GLU A 521 7.27 -8.42 5.95
CA GLU A 521 6.49 -9.61 6.24
C GLU A 521 6.71 -10.69 5.17
N VAL A 522 6.56 -10.32 3.89
CA VAL A 522 6.71 -11.28 2.79
C VAL A 522 8.15 -11.81 2.70
N LEU A 523 9.18 -10.97 2.80
CA LEU A 523 10.58 -11.44 2.75
C LEU A 523 10.90 -12.43 3.89
N ASN A 524 10.34 -12.19 5.08
CA ASN A 524 10.45 -13.13 6.19
C ASN A 524 9.74 -14.46 5.89
N GLN A 525 8.54 -14.43 5.31
CA GLN A 525 7.81 -15.65 4.92
C GLN A 525 8.58 -16.45 3.86
N VAL A 526 9.11 -15.78 2.84
CA VAL A 526 9.96 -16.39 1.80
C VAL A 526 11.15 -17.10 2.45
N ARG A 527 11.84 -16.44 3.39
CA ARG A 527 12.98 -17.03 4.08
C ARG A 527 12.58 -18.22 4.96
N ARG A 528 11.47 -18.14 5.68
CA ARG A 528 10.93 -19.25 6.49
C ARG A 528 10.58 -20.47 5.63
N ASN A 529 10.18 -20.25 4.38
CA ASN A 529 9.95 -21.31 3.39
C ASN A 529 11.27 -21.86 2.78
N GLY A 530 12.43 -21.44 3.27
CA GLY A 530 13.74 -21.89 2.80
C GLY A 530 14.10 -21.38 1.40
N ARG A 531 13.45 -20.30 0.94
CA ARG A 531 13.67 -19.69 -0.37
C ARG A 531 14.55 -18.44 -0.26
N ASP A 532 15.10 -18.01 -1.39
CA ASP A 532 15.95 -16.82 -1.46
C ASP A 532 15.09 -15.56 -1.60
N ALA A 533 15.11 -14.72 -0.57
CA ALA A 533 14.39 -13.46 -0.53
C ALA A 533 14.92 -12.43 -1.55
N THR A 534 16.21 -12.51 -1.90
CA THR A 534 16.84 -11.64 -2.91
C THR A 534 16.28 -11.97 -4.29
N GLU A 535 16.26 -13.25 -4.65
CA GLU A 535 15.73 -13.71 -5.94
C GLU A 535 14.22 -13.47 -6.05
N PHE A 536 13.48 -13.67 -4.95
CA PHE A 536 12.07 -13.31 -4.89
C PHE A 536 11.85 -11.84 -5.28
N LEU A 537 12.52 -10.91 -4.60
CA LEU A 537 12.33 -9.48 -4.85
C LEU A 537 12.81 -9.07 -6.25
N ARG A 538 13.88 -9.67 -6.75
CA ARG A 538 14.37 -9.44 -8.12
C ARG A 538 13.32 -9.84 -9.16
N LEU A 539 12.69 -11.00 -9.00
CA LEU A 539 11.62 -11.47 -9.88
C LEU A 539 10.37 -10.59 -9.80
N ILE A 540 10.00 -10.13 -8.60
CA ILE A 540 8.91 -9.16 -8.41
C ILE A 540 9.19 -7.89 -9.22
N CYS A 541 10.37 -7.27 -9.04
CA CYS A 541 10.72 -6.04 -9.74
C CYS A 541 10.70 -6.24 -11.25
N ALA A 542 11.33 -7.31 -11.77
CA ALA A 542 11.40 -7.58 -13.19
C ALA A 542 10.02 -7.85 -13.82
N ARG A 543 9.17 -8.62 -13.13
CA ARG A 543 7.79 -8.89 -13.56
C ARG A 543 6.99 -7.59 -13.66
N CYS A 544 7.09 -6.75 -12.65
CA CYS A 544 6.34 -5.50 -12.57
C CYS A 544 6.88 -4.42 -13.52
N MET A 545 8.19 -4.36 -13.80
CA MET A 545 8.78 -3.42 -14.76
C MET A 545 8.40 -3.72 -16.21
N TRP A 546 8.34 -5.02 -16.55
CA TRP A 546 8.10 -5.47 -17.93
C TRP A 546 6.97 -4.75 -18.67
N PRO A 547 5.74 -4.65 -18.12
CA PRO A 547 4.65 -4.02 -18.85
C PRO A 547 4.85 -2.51 -19.04
N TYR A 548 5.51 -1.78 -18.13
CA TYR A 548 5.83 -0.36 -18.32
C TYR A 548 6.82 -0.17 -19.47
N GLU A 549 7.82 -1.04 -19.60
CA GLU A 549 8.81 -0.96 -20.67
C GLU A 549 8.23 -1.22 -22.07
N HIS A 550 7.05 -1.84 -22.12
CA HIS A 550 6.31 -2.14 -23.33
C HIS A 550 5.09 -1.22 -23.54
N ASP A 551 4.81 -0.29 -22.62
CA ASP A 551 3.73 0.69 -22.77
C ASP A 551 4.11 1.73 -23.84
N PRO A 552 3.38 1.81 -24.96
CA PRO A 552 3.64 2.81 -25.99
C PRO A 552 3.56 4.24 -25.47
N ALA A 553 2.66 4.53 -24.51
CA ALA A 553 2.45 5.87 -23.97
C ALA A 553 3.65 6.35 -23.13
N LEU A 554 4.36 5.43 -22.47
CA LEU A 554 5.55 5.77 -21.67
C LEU A 554 6.86 5.76 -22.45
N LYS A 555 6.85 5.26 -23.69
CA LYS A 555 8.06 5.13 -24.50
C LYS A 555 8.86 6.45 -24.59
N PRO A 556 8.27 7.64 -24.78
CA PRO A 556 9.03 8.90 -24.77
C PRO A 556 9.70 9.19 -23.42
N ALA A 557 8.98 9.03 -22.30
CA ALA A 557 9.53 9.22 -20.95
C ALA A 557 10.65 8.23 -20.64
N LEU A 558 10.49 6.95 -20.98
CA LEU A 558 11.53 5.94 -20.77
C LEU A 558 12.78 6.18 -21.62
N GLN A 559 12.63 6.66 -22.85
CA GLN A 559 13.76 7.08 -23.68
C GLN A 559 14.47 8.30 -23.11
N ALA A 560 13.71 9.27 -22.60
CA ALA A 560 14.26 10.44 -21.91
C ALA A 560 15.00 10.04 -20.63
N LEU A 561 14.45 9.13 -19.82
CA LEU A 561 15.15 8.55 -18.66
C LEU A 561 16.45 7.87 -19.06
N ARG A 562 16.48 7.10 -20.15
CA ARG A 562 17.71 6.48 -20.66
C ARG A 562 18.76 7.51 -21.04
N ARG A 563 18.38 8.61 -21.70
CA ARG A 563 19.31 9.71 -22.02
C ARG A 563 19.84 10.38 -20.75
N ALA A 564 18.96 10.68 -19.80
CA ALA A 564 19.33 11.24 -18.50
C ALA A 564 20.35 10.35 -17.79
N ARG A 565 20.12 9.02 -17.80
CA ARG A 565 21.01 8.03 -17.18
C ARG A 565 22.30 7.76 -17.96
N GLN A 566 22.32 7.99 -19.26
CA GLN A 566 23.56 7.97 -20.04
C GLN A 566 24.47 9.15 -19.68
N ALA A 567 23.89 10.32 -19.39
CA ALA A 567 24.63 11.50 -18.96
C ALA A 567 25.03 11.44 -17.48
N ASP A 568 24.13 10.99 -16.61
CA ASP A 568 24.32 10.83 -15.17
C ASP A 568 23.66 9.52 -14.72
N PRO A 569 24.43 8.43 -14.49
CA PRO A 569 23.90 7.11 -14.15
C PRO A 569 22.92 7.07 -12.96
N ALA A 570 23.00 8.04 -12.04
CA ALA A 570 22.13 8.15 -10.86
C ALA A 570 20.88 9.01 -11.11
N SER A 571 20.70 9.57 -12.31
CA SER A 571 19.60 10.50 -12.61
C SER A 571 18.24 9.81 -12.74
N SER A 572 17.22 10.40 -12.13
CA SER A 572 15.80 10.08 -12.34
C SER A 572 15.11 11.10 -13.26
N ALA A 573 15.84 12.09 -13.80
CA ALA A 573 15.30 13.31 -14.40
C ALA A 573 14.75 13.12 -15.83
N TRP A 574 13.86 12.14 -16.02
CA TRP A 574 13.25 11.82 -17.32
C TRP A 574 12.55 13.02 -17.95
N TRP A 575 11.95 13.90 -17.15
CA TRP A 575 11.25 15.11 -17.61
C TRP A 575 12.19 16.13 -18.26
N SER A 576 13.44 16.22 -17.79
CA SER A 576 14.42 17.20 -18.27
C SER A 576 14.93 16.88 -19.68
N GLU A 577 14.85 15.60 -20.06
CA GLU A 577 15.32 15.07 -21.34
C GLU A 577 14.19 14.82 -22.35
N LEU A 578 12.95 15.23 -22.05
CA LEU A 578 11.83 15.12 -22.99
C LEU A 578 12.06 15.99 -24.22
N THR A 579 11.65 15.48 -25.38
CA THR A 579 11.70 16.26 -26.61
C THR A 579 10.63 17.36 -26.58
N GLN A 580 10.74 18.36 -27.46
CA GLN A 580 9.74 19.43 -27.56
C GLN A 580 8.32 18.91 -27.78
N THR A 581 8.15 17.82 -28.53
CA THR A 581 6.84 17.22 -28.82
C THR A 581 6.26 16.42 -27.66
N ASP A 582 7.10 16.02 -26.69
CA ASP A 582 6.71 15.17 -25.57
C ASP A 582 6.68 15.93 -24.23
N ARG A 583 6.92 17.26 -24.22
CA ARG A 583 7.02 18.05 -22.98
C ARG A 583 5.78 17.97 -22.10
N ASP A 584 4.60 17.88 -22.72
CA ASP A 584 3.32 17.82 -21.99
C ASP A 584 3.17 16.50 -21.21
N LEU A 585 3.97 15.48 -21.52
CA LEU A 585 3.99 14.23 -20.75
C LEU A 585 4.48 14.45 -19.30
N ALA A 586 5.29 15.48 -19.06
CA ALA A 586 5.67 15.87 -17.70
C ALA A 586 4.55 16.60 -16.96
N LEU A 587 3.46 16.99 -17.63
CA LEU A 587 2.25 17.58 -17.03
C LEU A 587 1.10 16.57 -16.91
N ASP A 588 1.15 15.47 -17.65
CA ASP A 588 0.16 14.40 -17.61
C ASP A 588 0.23 13.60 -16.30
N GLU A 589 -0.87 13.57 -15.55
CA GLU A 589 -0.93 12.95 -14.23
C GLU A 589 -0.75 11.42 -14.30
N PHE A 590 -1.30 10.77 -15.33
CA PHE A 590 -1.19 9.33 -15.50
C PHE A 590 0.25 8.91 -15.82
N ALA A 591 0.94 9.66 -16.68
CA ALA A 591 2.35 9.45 -16.98
C ALA A 591 3.23 9.66 -15.74
N ARG A 592 2.96 10.70 -14.92
CA ARG A 592 3.66 10.91 -13.65
C ARG A 592 3.50 9.73 -12.69
N ILE A 593 2.28 9.21 -12.54
CA ILE A 593 2.02 8.07 -11.65
C ILE A 593 2.75 6.81 -12.15
N LYS A 594 2.62 6.50 -13.44
CA LYS A 594 3.30 5.35 -14.06
C LYS A 594 4.83 5.47 -13.96
N MET A 595 5.38 6.66 -14.16
CA MET A 595 6.82 6.91 -14.01
C MET A 595 7.26 6.85 -12.54
N CYS A 596 6.43 7.29 -11.58
CA CYS A 596 6.66 7.09 -10.15
C CYS A 596 6.78 5.59 -9.84
N GLU A 597 5.81 4.77 -10.28
CA GLU A 597 5.86 3.31 -10.06
C GLU A 597 7.10 2.68 -10.71
N TYR A 598 7.40 3.04 -11.96
CA TYR A 598 8.58 2.53 -12.67
C TYR A 598 9.89 2.91 -11.96
N LEU A 599 10.06 4.17 -11.54
CA LEU A 599 11.25 4.61 -10.81
C LEU A 599 11.39 3.93 -9.45
N CYS A 600 10.28 3.62 -8.77
CA CYS A 600 10.28 2.82 -7.54
C CYS A 600 10.84 1.42 -7.82
N LEU A 601 10.38 0.76 -8.88
CA LEU A 601 10.86 -0.57 -9.27
C LEU A 601 12.35 -0.55 -9.67
N VAL A 602 12.79 0.48 -10.41
CA VAL A 602 14.20 0.69 -10.74
C VAL A 602 15.04 0.89 -9.48
N ALA A 603 14.56 1.66 -8.49
CA ALA A 603 15.27 1.88 -7.24
C ALA A 603 15.52 0.56 -6.47
N HIS A 604 14.50 -0.30 -6.37
CA HIS A 604 14.64 -1.62 -5.74
C HIS A 604 15.53 -2.57 -6.55
N ALA A 605 15.43 -2.56 -7.89
CA ALA A 605 16.31 -3.34 -8.75
C ALA A 605 17.78 -2.90 -8.63
N ASP A 606 18.06 -1.59 -8.69
CA ASP A 606 19.39 -1.00 -8.50
C ASP A 606 19.95 -1.37 -7.11
N ALA A 607 19.12 -1.35 -6.07
CA ALA A 607 19.50 -1.75 -4.72
C ALA A 607 19.95 -3.22 -4.65
N ILE A 608 19.17 -4.14 -5.25
CA ILE A 608 19.49 -5.57 -5.28
C ILE A 608 20.82 -5.82 -6.02
N GLU A 609 21.00 -5.20 -7.18
CA GLU A 609 22.22 -5.35 -7.98
C GLU A 609 23.45 -4.76 -7.27
N SER A 610 23.28 -3.65 -6.55
CA SER A 610 24.34 -3.07 -5.73
C SER A 610 24.73 -3.98 -4.57
N ILE A 611 23.76 -4.59 -3.88
CA ILE A 611 23.99 -5.52 -2.76
C ILE A 611 24.75 -6.77 -3.21
N GLU A 612 24.58 -7.19 -4.47
CA GLU A 612 25.31 -8.30 -5.07
C GLU A 612 26.66 -7.91 -5.68
N GLY A 613 26.97 -6.61 -5.73
CA GLY A 613 28.20 -6.09 -6.35
C GLY A 613 28.17 -6.08 -7.87
N ASN A 614 27.01 -6.25 -8.50
CA ASN A 614 26.82 -6.19 -9.96
C ASN A 614 26.65 -4.75 -10.46
N LEU A 615 26.25 -3.82 -9.58
CA LEU A 615 26.06 -2.41 -9.87
C LEU A 615 26.83 -1.57 -8.83
N SER A 616 27.55 -0.54 -9.28
CA SER A 616 28.20 0.37 -8.33
C SER A 616 27.17 1.32 -7.72
N GLU A 617 27.37 1.76 -6.47
CA GLU A 617 26.44 2.69 -5.80
C GLU A 617 26.22 4.00 -6.58
N SER A 618 27.25 4.47 -7.30
CA SER A 618 27.18 5.66 -8.15
C SER A 618 26.22 5.53 -9.34
N HIS A 619 25.83 4.29 -9.67
CA HIS A 619 24.87 4.00 -10.74
C HIS A 619 23.46 3.75 -10.22
N CYS A 620 23.25 3.71 -8.90
CA CYS A 620 21.92 3.64 -8.32
C CYS A 620 21.24 5.01 -8.38
N LEU A 621 19.90 5.03 -8.51
CA LEU A 621 19.14 6.28 -8.48
C LEU A 621 19.46 7.14 -7.24
N ARG A 622 19.70 8.43 -7.47
CA ARG A 622 19.96 9.42 -6.42
C ARG A 622 18.78 9.51 -5.45
N GLY A 623 19.08 9.63 -4.16
CA GLY A 623 18.06 9.73 -3.12
C GLY A 623 17.56 8.38 -2.62
N THR A 624 18.08 7.25 -3.11
CA THR A 624 17.69 5.90 -2.66
C THR A 624 18.68 5.29 -1.68
N GLU A 625 19.65 6.07 -1.18
CA GLU A 625 20.75 5.61 -0.32
C GLU A 625 20.23 4.91 0.94
N HIS A 626 19.22 5.50 1.58
CA HIS A 626 18.62 4.95 2.81
C HIS A 626 17.91 3.61 2.56
N LEU A 627 17.11 3.51 1.49
CA LEU A 627 16.49 2.25 1.08
C LEU A 627 17.55 1.17 0.86
N ARG A 628 18.62 1.47 0.13
CA ARG A 628 19.69 0.49 -0.16
C ARG A 628 20.34 -0.02 1.12
N SER A 629 20.65 0.88 2.05
CA SER A 629 21.21 0.51 3.36
C SER A 629 20.27 -0.43 4.12
N ILE A 630 19.00 -0.05 4.26
CA ILE A 630 17.99 -0.83 4.98
C ILE A 630 17.80 -2.21 4.33
N LEU A 631 17.70 -2.27 3.00
CA LEU A 631 17.49 -3.51 2.27
C LEU A 631 18.71 -4.43 2.37
N MET A 632 19.93 -3.88 2.32
CA MET A 632 21.16 -4.62 2.53
C MET A 632 21.18 -5.28 3.91
N ASP A 633 20.87 -4.52 4.96
CA ASP A 633 20.81 -5.03 6.32
C ASP A 633 19.73 -6.11 6.48
N ALA A 634 18.55 -5.87 5.93
CA ALA A 634 17.45 -6.83 5.93
C ALA A 634 17.85 -8.17 5.28
N LEU A 635 18.41 -8.13 4.07
CA LEU A 635 18.82 -9.33 3.34
C LEU A 635 19.99 -10.06 4.04
N ASN A 636 20.94 -9.32 4.61
CA ASN A 636 22.02 -9.89 5.42
C ASN A 636 21.48 -10.54 6.70
N MET A 637 20.50 -9.93 7.37
CA MET A 637 19.82 -10.54 8.51
C MET A 637 19.07 -11.81 8.12
N LEU A 638 18.37 -11.85 6.99
CA LEU A 638 17.68 -13.07 6.52
C LEU A 638 18.67 -14.20 6.22
N ARG A 639 19.83 -13.89 5.62
CA ARG A 639 20.90 -14.86 5.38
C ARG A 639 21.41 -15.48 6.69
N ASN A 640 21.52 -14.68 7.76
CA ASN A 640 22.16 -15.08 9.03
C ASN A 640 21.20 -15.56 10.15
N LYS A 641 20.02 -14.95 10.30
CA LYS A 641 19.14 -15.04 11.49
C LYS A 641 17.72 -15.56 11.20
N CYS A 642 17.45 -15.96 9.96
CA CYS A 642 16.15 -16.45 9.46
C CYS A 642 14.98 -15.45 9.45
N ALA A 643 14.99 -14.37 10.26
CA ALA A 643 13.96 -13.32 10.24
C ALA A 643 14.48 -11.96 10.75
N PHE A 644 13.76 -10.87 10.42
CA PHE A 644 13.98 -9.52 10.96
C PHE A 644 12.65 -8.78 11.22
N ARG A 645 12.72 -7.68 11.97
CA ARG A 645 11.61 -6.70 12.13
C ARG A 645 12.13 -5.34 11.73
N LEU A 646 11.30 -4.50 11.10
CA LEU A 646 11.70 -3.18 10.63
C LEU A 646 12.27 -2.32 11.76
N ARG A 647 11.63 -2.32 12.94
CA ARG A 647 12.12 -1.61 14.14
C ARG A 647 13.52 -2.03 14.62
N HIS A 648 14.00 -3.22 14.23
CA HIS A 648 15.37 -3.64 14.56
C HIS A 648 16.40 -3.07 13.58
N ILE A 649 15.98 -2.67 12.38
CA ILE A 649 16.83 -2.06 11.36
C ILE A 649 16.84 -0.55 11.53
N LEU A 650 15.69 0.05 11.88
CA LEU A 650 15.53 1.48 12.10
C LEU A 650 16.01 1.97 13.48
N GLN A 651 16.82 1.21 14.23
CA GLN A 651 17.39 1.77 15.45
C GLN A 651 18.30 2.93 15.04
N ASP A 652 17.91 4.14 15.47
CA ASP A 652 18.54 5.40 15.06
C ASP A 652 20.07 5.30 15.11
N PRO A 653 20.80 5.91 14.15
CA PRO A 653 22.17 6.28 14.43
C PRO A 653 22.11 7.07 15.74
N VAL A 654 22.89 6.64 16.73
CA VAL A 654 23.08 7.38 17.97
C VAL A 654 23.60 8.77 17.57
N ASP A 655 22.69 9.75 17.51
CA ASP A 655 23.02 11.18 17.38
C ASP A 655 23.76 11.68 18.62
#